data_AF-A0A9E2QKU3-F1
#
_entry.id   AF-A0A9E2QKU3-F1
#
_cell.length_a   1.000
_cell.length_b   1.000
_cell.length_c   1.000
_cell.angle_alpha   90.00
_cell.angle_beta   90.00
_cell.angle_gamma   90.00
#
_symmetry.space_group_name_H-M   'P 1'
#
loop_
_entity.id
_entity.type
_entity.pdbx_description
1 polymer ?
#
loop_
_entity_poly.entity_id
_entity_poly.type
_entity_poly.pdbx_seq_one_letter_code
_entity_poly.pdbx_strand_id
1 'polypeptide(L)'
;AREKFIEYLRKNGLIEKEEKITQNVGTSDRFKDPVEVLPMEQWFVDVNKDIPGRDKSLKDLMREAVTVGHNNDPKQKIEITPERFQKNYLQWIDNLRDWCISRQIWWGHRIPVWYSDKKTRKQENKKTNESVEITYYVHGTTVDNENDKASGQYDVELSKLGIKQSKELKKLTKDKKFDVVFCSDLKRAVDSAEMAFGGKFKIIKDKRLRECDYGDMTGCDNKKVEAIEKEIIDTPFPGGESYREVEERIKNFFKDVQNKYKGKKIAIIAHKAPQLALEVLLNDKTWEKAIDEDWRKKKAWQPGWEYISNNSNSACVDIYVGDRSPKGDDWEQDPDTLDTWFSSGLWTFSTLGWPNETSDLKKFHPTTFMQMGYEILFFWMARMILMSTYGLNEIPFKDVYIHGMLRNEKGKKFSKSDKTGTDPLELIEQYGTDALRLSLLLGTTAGNDSKFYEEKMRGSRNFVNKLWNVSRFILMSVDEDKETRNKKQETRGDANFKNLSLSDKWILSELNIVIREVTKAMDEFQFSRAGETLYEFTWTKLADWYLEISKVETGKDGILIYILTNLLKLWHPFAPFVTETIWQQLMPLELPARAGDSRPQGRPEALASGQGLLMVQKWPKADEKLIDAKSAAEFEKFQELVTTIRNKRADKKIEPREIIKVGVKSGKYEKLVKGQKGVIERLGRCEIAEKGEIEI
;
A
#
# COMPACT_ATOMS: atom_id res chain seq x y z
N ALA A 1 19.37 -25.65 -26.25
CA ALA A 1 20.65 -24.95 -26.51
C ALA A 1 21.81 -25.53 -25.70
N ARG A 2 21.75 -25.49 -24.36
CA ARG A 2 22.81 -25.94 -23.43
C ARG A 2 23.50 -27.26 -23.81
N GLU A 3 22.75 -28.33 -24.07
CA GLU A 3 23.31 -29.65 -24.42
C GLU A 3 24.20 -29.62 -25.67
N LYS A 4 23.76 -28.94 -26.74
CA LYS A 4 24.55 -28.78 -27.97
C LYS A 4 25.85 -28.00 -27.73
N PHE A 5 25.83 -27.03 -26.82
CA PHE A 5 27.03 -26.27 -26.44
C PHE A 5 28.00 -27.12 -25.60
N ILE A 6 27.47 -27.94 -24.67
CA ILE A 6 28.29 -28.91 -23.92
C ILE A 6 28.92 -29.94 -24.88
N GLU A 7 28.18 -30.44 -25.87
CA GLU A 7 28.72 -31.35 -26.88
C GLU A 7 29.85 -30.70 -27.71
N TYR A 8 29.69 -29.41 -28.09
CA TYR A 8 30.75 -28.63 -28.73
C TYR A 8 32.00 -28.51 -27.85
N LEU A 9 31.85 -28.13 -26.57
CA LEU A 9 32.98 -28.02 -25.64
C LEU A 9 33.69 -29.37 -25.48
N ARG A 10 32.93 -30.46 -25.36
CA ARG A 10 33.47 -31.83 -25.22
C ARG A 10 34.27 -32.26 -26.47
N LYS A 11 33.76 -31.98 -27.68
CA LYS A 11 34.45 -32.29 -28.94
C LYS A 11 35.77 -31.52 -29.13
N ASN A 12 35.89 -30.34 -28.52
CA ASN A 12 37.08 -29.50 -28.63
C ASN A 12 38.04 -29.65 -27.43
N GLY A 13 37.79 -30.57 -26.49
CA GLY A 13 38.62 -30.74 -25.29
C GLY A 13 38.56 -29.56 -24.31
N LEU A 14 37.49 -28.75 -24.36
CA LEU A 14 37.31 -27.52 -23.58
C LEU A 14 36.52 -27.75 -22.27
N ILE A 15 36.44 -29.00 -21.79
CA ILE A 15 35.77 -29.37 -20.55
C ILE A 15 36.83 -29.92 -19.58
N GLU A 16 37.03 -29.21 -18.48
CA GLU A 16 37.89 -29.65 -17.38
C GLU A 16 37.19 -30.70 -16.49
N LYS A 17 35.90 -30.48 -16.16
CA LYS A 17 35.14 -31.32 -15.23
C LYS A 17 33.63 -31.20 -15.49
N GLU A 18 32.88 -32.30 -15.33
CA GLU A 18 31.42 -32.30 -15.28
C GLU A 18 30.96 -32.91 -13.94
N GLU A 19 30.14 -32.17 -13.18
CA GLU A 19 29.63 -32.60 -11.87
C GLU A 19 28.13 -32.36 -11.74
N LYS A 20 27.45 -33.21 -10.95
CA LYS A 20 26.05 -33.00 -10.57
C LYS A 20 25.98 -32.13 -9.33
N ILE A 21 25.48 -30.91 -9.48
CA ILE A 21 25.34 -29.93 -8.39
C ILE A 21 23.85 -29.76 -8.06
N THR A 22 23.49 -29.90 -6.78
CA THR A 22 22.17 -29.49 -6.28
C THR A 22 22.18 -28.00 -6.01
N GLN A 23 21.33 -27.24 -6.70
CA GLN A 23 21.20 -25.79 -6.55
C GLN A 23 19.74 -25.38 -6.42
N ASN A 24 19.49 -24.27 -5.74
CA ASN A 24 18.16 -23.67 -5.66
C ASN A 24 17.92 -22.79 -6.90
N VAL A 25 17.03 -23.21 -7.79
CA VAL A 25 16.73 -22.48 -9.04
C VAL A 25 15.53 -21.56 -8.80
N GLY A 26 15.69 -20.27 -9.10
CA GLY A 26 14.59 -19.32 -9.05
C GLY A 26 13.52 -19.68 -10.10
N THR A 27 12.28 -19.86 -9.66
CA THR A 27 11.14 -20.18 -10.54
C THR A 27 10.05 -19.11 -10.44
N SER A 28 9.33 -18.86 -11.53
CA SER A 28 8.15 -18.00 -11.53
C SER A 28 7.13 -18.50 -10.50
N ASP A 29 6.67 -17.66 -9.58
CA ASP A 29 5.71 -18.14 -8.57
C ASP A 29 4.35 -18.55 -9.19
N ARG A 30 3.97 -17.95 -10.32
CA ARG A 30 2.70 -18.28 -11.01
C ARG A 30 2.80 -19.51 -11.91
N PHE A 31 3.88 -19.64 -12.68
CA PHE A 31 4.01 -20.69 -13.71
C PHE A 31 4.96 -21.83 -13.34
N LYS A 32 5.80 -21.64 -12.30
CA LYS A 32 6.84 -22.56 -11.81
C LYS A 32 7.98 -22.88 -12.78
N ASP A 33 7.98 -22.31 -13.99
CA ASP A 33 9.14 -22.33 -14.90
C ASP A 33 10.37 -21.61 -14.30
N PRO A 34 11.60 -22.04 -14.61
CA PRO A 34 12.83 -21.32 -14.25
C PRO A 34 12.83 -19.88 -14.77
N VAL A 35 13.24 -18.93 -13.92
CA VAL A 35 13.39 -17.52 -14.30
C VAL A 35 14.74 -17.33 -15.00
N GLU A 36 14.71 -16.73 -16.18
CA GLU A 36 15.91 -16.22 -16.86
C GLU A 36 16.13 -14.74 -16.53
N VAL A 37 17.38 -14.36 -16.31
CA VAL A 37 17.76 -12.96 -16.06
C VAL A 37 18.11 -12.33 -17.41
N LEU A 38 17.30 -11.37 -17.85
CA LEU A 38 17.49 -10.63 -19.09
C LEU A 38 17.66 -9.14 -18.78
N PRO A 39 18.69 -8.45 -19.29
CA PRO A 39 18.77 -7.00 -19.22
C PRO A 39 17.70 -6.40 -20.15
N MET A 40 16.84 -5.53 -19.60
CA MET A 40 15.79 -4.83 -20.33
C MET A 40 15.67 -3.40 -19.78
N GLU A 41 15.29 -2.45 -20.63
CA GLU A 41 14.80 -1.14 -20.17
C GLU A 41 13.57 -1.34 -19.30
N GLN A 42 13.55 -0.77 -18.08
CA GLN A 42 12.43 -0.88 -17.14
C GLN A 42 12.33 0.41 -16.31
N TRP A 43 11.15 0.69 -15.78
CA TRP A 43 10.91 1.79 -14.84
C TRP A 43 11.18 1.35 -13.41
N PHE A 44 11.94 2.16 -12.67
CA PHE A 44 12.30 1.91 -11.27
C PHE A 44 11.92 3.10 -10.40
N VAL A 45 11.49 2.80 -9.17
CA VAL A 45 11.52 3.76 -8.06
C VAL A 45 12.84 3.59 -7.33
N ASP A 46 13.72 4.59 -7.46
CA ASP A 46 14.93 4.71 -6.63
C ASP A 46 14.51 5.00 -5.19
N VAL A 47 14.83 4.08 -4.29
CA VAL A 47 14.41 4.17 -2.87
C VAL A 47 15.46 4.85 -1.99
N ASN A 48 16.67 5.04 -2.50
CA ASN A 48 17.81 5.59 -1.77
C ASN A 48 18.10 7.05 -2.15
N LYS A 49 17.56 7.53 -3.27
CA LYS A 49 17.62 8.94 -3.69
C LYS A 49 16.93 9.86 -2.70
N ASP A 50 17.63 10.94 -2.34
CA ASP A 50 17.09 12.02 -1.52
C ASP A 50 15.89 12.69 -2.18
N ILE A 51 14.83 12.87 -1.41
CA ILE A 51 13.61 13.56 -1.84
C ILE A 51 13.86 15.08 -1.71
N PRO A 52 13.77 15.87 -2.80
CA PRO A 52 14.01 17.30 -2.75
C PRO A 52 13.14 18.00 -1.70
N GLY A 53 13.78 18.80 -0.83
CA GLY A 53 13.11 19.53 0.24
C GLY A 53 12.71 18.71 1.47
N ARG A 54 13.17 17.44 1.60
CA ARG A 54 12.93 16.60 2.78
C ARG A 54 14.19 16.05 3.45
N ASP A 55 15.36 16.21 2.83
CA ASP A 55 16.68 15.74 3.29
C ASP A 55 16.71 14.26 3.76
N LYS A 56 15.89 13.43 3.09
CA LYS A 56 15.64 12.02 3.39
C LYS A 56 15.31 11.25 2.11
N SER A 57 15.70 9.98 2.06
CA SER A 57 15.25 9.04 1.03
C SER A 57 13.90 8.40 1.38
N LEU A 58 13.28 7.71 0.41
CA LEU A 58 12.09 6.88 0.68
C LEU A 58 12.36 5.83 1.75
N LYS A 59 13.55 5.23 1.72
CA LYS A 59 14.01 4.23 2.69
C LYS A 59 14.06 4.78 4.12
N ASP A 60 14.45 6.03 4.29
CA ASP A 60 14.48 6.69 5.62
C ASP A 60 13.07 6.94 6.15
N LEU A 61 12.16 7.48 5.32
CA LEU A 61 10.76 7.69 5.71
C LEU A 61 10.08 6.37 6.11
N MET A 62 10.30 5.32 5.32
CA MET A 62 9.80 3.97 5.61
C MET A 62 10.34 3.38 6.91
N ARG A 63 11.56 3.76 7.31
CA ARG A 63 12.22 3.32 8.54
C ARG A 63 11.68 4.08 9.74
N GLU A 64 11.66 5.41 9.67
CA GLU A 64 11.19 6.30 10.73
C GLU A 64 9.76 5.96 11.18
N ALA A 65 8.87 5.75 10.21
CA ALA A 65 7.46 5.41 10.44
C ALA A 65 7.26 4.25 11.44
N VAL A 66 8.16 3.28 11.49
CA VAL A 66 8.07 2.13 12.41
C VAL A 66 9.06 2.19 13.59
N THR A 67 9.91 3.22 13.69
CA THR A 67 10.90 3.33 14.80
C THR A 67 10.64 4.50 15.73
N VAL A 68 10.66 5.73 15.20
CA VAL A 68 10.57 6.99 15.96
C VAL A 68 9.28 7.75 15.66
N GLY A 69 8.56 7.30 14.62
CA GLY A 69 7.45 7.99 14.02
C GLY A 69 7.89 8.85 12.83
N HIS A 70 7.04 8.92 11.80
CA HIS A 70 7.33 9.69 10.58
C HIS A 70 7.60 11.16 10.93
N ASN A 71 8.66 11.74 10.35
CA ASN A 71 9.15 13.08 10.67
C ASN A 71 9.50 13.30 12.17
N ASN A 72 9.86 12.24 12.89
CA ASN A 72 10.14 12.23 14.33
C ASN A 72 8.94 12.64 15.22
N ASP A 73 7.69 12.52 14.76
CA ASP A 73 6.51 12.64 15.61
C ASP A 73 6.08 11.27 16.14
N PRO A 74 6.17 11.01 17.48
CA PRO A 74 5.73 9.74 18.06
C PRO A 74 4.25 9.41 17.81
N LYS A 75 3.39 10.39 17.51
CA LYS A 75 1.98 10.15 17.12
C LYS A 75 1.85 9.58 15.71
N GLN A 76 2.90 9.67 14.91
CA GLN A 76 3.05 9.05 13.61
C GLN A 76 3.97 7.82 13.65
N LYS A 77 4.09 7.16 14.81
CA LYS A 77 4.69 5.82 14.92
C LYS A 77 3.63 4.76 14.64
N ILE A 78 4.00 3.80 13.79
CA ILE A 78 3.22 2.61 13.47
C ILE A 78 3.56 1.54 14.50
N GLU A 79 2.55 1.01 15.20
CA GLU A 79 2.70 -0.09 16.15
C GLU A 79 2.35 -1.43 15.47
N ILE A 80 3.22 -2.43 15.63
CA ILE A 80 3.13 -3.71 14.90
C ILE A 80 2.94 -4.87 15.89
N THR A 81 1.80 -5.54 15.81
CA THR A 81 1.45 -6.71 16.62
C THR A 81 1.51 -7.99 15.78
N PRO A 82 2.32 -9.00 16.15
CA PRO A 82 3.33 -9.00 17.21
C PRO A 82 4.64 -8.28 16.80
N GLU A 83 5.28 -7.66 17.80
CA GLU A 83 6.49 -6.80 17.67
C GLU A 83 7.61 -7.40 16.82
N ARG A 84 7.78 -8.73 16.85
CA ARG A 84 8.81 -9.44 16.05
C ARG A 84 8.78 -9.11 14.55
N PHE A 85 7.63 -8.74 13.98
CA PHE A 85 7.55 -8.36 12.57
C PHE A 85 8.12 -6.98 12.27
N GLN A 86 8.22 -6.08 13.25
CA GLN A 86 8.94 -4.82 13.12
C GLN A 86 10.41 -5.08 12.79
N LYS A 87 11.03 -6.07 13.45
CA LYS A 87 12.41 -6.51 13.13
C LYS A 87 12.51 -7.07 11.71
N ASN A 88 11.57 -7.93 11.30
CA ASN A 88 11.56 -8.48 9.94
C ASN A 88 11.39 -7.39 8.87
N TYR A 89 10.53 -6.41 9.14
CA TYR A 89 10.34 -5.22 8.30
C TYR A 89 11.64 -4.43 8.18
N LEU A 90 12.26 -4.05 9.31
CA LEU A 90 13.51 -3.28 9.32
C LEU A 90 14.66 -3.98 8.58
N GLN A 91 14.85 -5.28 8.82
CA GLN A 91 15.86 -6.09 8.11
C GLN A 91 15.66 -6.09 6.59
N TRP A 92 14.42 -6.04 6.12
CA TRP A 92 14.10 -5.94 4.69
C TRP A 92 14.31 -4.53 4.15
N ILE A 93 13.95 -3.48 4.91
CA ILE A 93 14.24 -2.07 4.56
C ILE A 93 15.74 -1.84 4.44
N ASP A 94 16.54 -2.31 5.39
CA ASP A 94 18.00 -2.16 5.39
C ASP A 94 18.64 -2.73 4.11
N ASN A 95 18.05 -3.80 3.54
CA ASN A 95 18.48 -4.46 2.31
C ASN A 95 17.65 -4.11 1.06
N LEU A 96 16.77 -3.10 1.14
CA LEU A 96 15.86 -2.73 0.06
C LEU A 96 16.63 -2.23 -1.17
N ARG A 97 16.25 -2.77 -2.33
CA ARG A 97 16.72 -2.35 -3.66
C ARG A 97 15.62 -1.56 -4.38
N ASP A 98 16.02 -0.81 -5.39
CA ASP A 98 15.12 -0.04 -6.24
C ASP A 98 14.02 -0.92 -6.82
N TRP A 99 12.80 -0.40 -6.77
CA TRP A 99 11.61 -1.19 -7.09
C TRP A 99 11.30 -1.04 -8.57
N CYS A 100 11.54 -2.10 -9.34
CA CYS A 100 11.04 -2.19 -10.71
C CYS A 100 9.51 -2.17 -10.70
N ILE A 101 8.91 -1.11 -11.24
CA ILE A 101 7.46 -0.87 -11.28
C ILE A 101 6.82 -1.21 -12.63
N SER A 102 7.59 -1.35 -13.71
CA SER A 102 7.06 -1.70 -15.04
C SER A 102 6.81 -3.20 -15.21
N ARG A 103 5.76 -3.56 -15.97
CA ARG A 103 5.35 -4.94 -16.25
C ARG A 103 4.87 -5.05 -17.70
N GLN A 104 5.43 -5.99 -18.45
CA GLN A 104 5.08 -6.28 -19.85
C GLN A 104 3.85 -7.21 -19.90
N ILE A 105 2.76 -6.78 -19.25
CA ILE A 105 1.49 -7.53 -19.15
C ILE A 105 0.33 -6.64 -19.59
N TRP A 106 -0.77 -7.24 -20.05
CA TRP A 106 -1.93 -6.50 -20.58
C TRP A 106 -2.89 -6.00 -19.50
N TRP A 107 -2.82 -6.53 -18.28
CA TRP A 107 -3.74 -6.18 -17.20
C TRP A 107 -3.02 -5.40 -16.10
N GLY A 108 -3.20 -4.08 -16.12
CA GLY A 108 -2.69 -3.13 -15.14
C GLY A 108 -2.96 -1.70 -15.58
N HIS A 109 -2.64 -0.72 -14.73
CA HIS A 109 -2.66 0.69 -15.14
C HIS A 109 -1.48 0.94 -16.07
N ARG A 110 -1.69 1.52 -17.26
CA ARG A 110 -0.58 1.91 -18.15
C ARG A 110 0.28 2.97 -17.47
N ILE A 111 1.59 2.91 -17.70
CA ILE A 111 2.52 3.92 -17.19
C ILE A 111 2.19 5.27 -17.86
N PRO A 112 2.05 6.37 -17.10
CA PRO A 112 1.71 7.70 -17.64
C PRO A 112 2.95 8.40 -18.22
N VAL A 113 3.67 7.72 -19.11
CA VAL A 113 4.86 8.23 -19.81
C VAL A 113 4.63 8.17 -21.31
N TRP A 114 5.06 9.21 -22.01
CA TRP A 114 4.83 9.44 -23.44
C TRP A 114 6.16 9.73 -24.14
N TYR A 115 6.28 9.29 -25.38
CA TYR A 115 7.49 9.31 -26.20
C TYR A 115 7.21 9.97 -27.57
N SER A 116 8.08 10.88 -28.04
CA SER A 116 7.82 11.71 -29.24
C SER A 116 8.20 11.13 -30.63
N ASP A 117 8.81 9.93 -30.73
CA ASP A 117 8.87 9.14 -31.98
C ASP A 117 9.10 7.65 -31.65
N LYS A 118 8.43 6.76 -32.38
CA LYS A 118 8.50 5.30 -32.27
C LYS A 118 9.78 4.69 -32.90
N LYS A 119 10.53 5.44 -33.73
CA LYS A 119 11.64 4.89 -34.53
C LYS A 119 12.87 4.47 -33.74
N THR A 120 13.15 5.09 -32.59
CA THR A 120 14.42 4.91 -31.88
C THR A 120 14.52 3.57 -31.13
N ARG A 121 13.42 3.10 -30.52
CA ARG A 121 13.37 1.87 -29.70
C ARG A 121 13.69 0.55 -30.44
N LYS A 122 13.86 0.58 -31.77
CA LYS A 122 14.25 -0.58 -32.60
C LYS A 122 15.63 -0.47 -33.28
N GLN A 123 16.35 0.65 -33.16
CA GLN A 123 17.58 0.89 -33.95
C GLN A 123 18.90 0.94 -33.16
N GLU A 124 18.89 0.93 -31.83
CA GLU A 124 20.13 0.93 -31.03
C GLU A 124 21.03 -0.32 -31.26
N ASN A 125 20.44 -1.43 -31.74
CA ASN A 125 21.16 -2.68 -31.99
C ASN A 125 21.93 -2.77 -33.33
N LYS A 126 22.13 -1.66 -34.05
CA LYS A 126 23.06 -1.61 -35.20
C LYS A 126 24.01 -0.42 -35.12
N LYS A 127 25.17 -0.64 -34.47
CA LYS A 127 26.39 0.15 -34.72
C LYS A 127 26.86 -0.08 -36.15
N THR A 128 26.33 0.71 -37.09
CA THR A 128 26.92 0.91 -38.43
C THR A 128 27.44 2.33 -38.56
N ASN A 129 28.53 2.50 -39.30
CA ASN A 129 29.26 3.76 -39.40
C ASN A 129 28.41 4.83 -40.12
N GLU A 130 27.78 5.73 -39.36
CA GLU A 130 26.68 6.59 -39.81
C GLU A 130 26.92 8.10 -39.72
N SER A 131 28.08 8.52 -39.24
CA SER A 131 28.38 9.93 -38.99
C SER A 131 28.77 10.73 -40.24
N VAL A 132 28.56 12.03 -40.15
CA VAL A 132 29.12 13.08 -41.00
C VAL A 132 30.15 13.82 -40.18
N GLU A 133 31.33 14.08 -40.74
CA GLU A 133 32.31 14.98 -40.14
C GLU A 133 32.01 16.41 -40.60
N ILE A 134 31.88 17.34 -39.65
CA ILE A 134 31.42 18.71 -39.89
C ILE A 134 32.46 19.68 -39.34
N THR A 135 33.12 20.42 -40.22
CA THR A 135 33.92 21.59 -39.80
C THR A 135 33.08 22.86 -39.89
N TYR A 136 32.75 23.48 -38.76
CA TYR A 136 32.00 24.73 -38.72
C TYR A 136 32.92 25.95 -38.63
N TYR A 137 32.55 27.01 -39.32
CA TYR A 137 33.20 28.30 -39.37
C TYR A 137 32.16 29.43 -39.23
N VAL A 138 32.56 30.54 -38.61
CA VAL A 138 31.80 31.80 -38.64
C VAL A 138 32.32 32.66 -39.80
N HIS A 139 31.48 33.48 -40.41
CA HIS A 139 31.90 34.47 -41.41
C HIS A 139 32.95 35.46 -40.87
N GLY A 140 33.68 36.12 -41.76
CA GLY A 140 34.60 37.20 -41.37
C GLY A 140 33.90 38.38 -40.72
N THR A 141 34.63 39.17 -39.93
CA THR A 141 34.16 40.40 -39.26
C THR A 141 33.47 41.36 -40.25
N THR A 142 32.25 41.79 -39.95
CA THR A 142 31.54 42.82 -40.72
C THR A 142 31.85 44.24 -40.24
N VAL A 143 31.44 45.24 -41.02
CA VAL A 143 31.47 46.65 -40.60
C VAL A 143 30.67 46.85 -39.29
N ASP A 144 29.52 46.20 -39.14
CA ASP A 144 28.72 46.26 -37.91
C ASP A 144 29.44 45.63 -36.71
N ASN A 145 30.17 44.52 -36.91
CA ASN A 145 30.96 43.91 -35.84
C ASN A 145 32.10 44.82 -35.35
N GLU A 146 32.68 45.66 -36.23
CA GLU A 146 33.68 46.67 -35.84
C GLU A 146 33.07 47.87 -35.10
N ASN A 147 31.75 48.05 -35.18
CA ASN A 147 31.00 49.12 -34.53
C ASN A 147 30.10 48.62 -33.38
N ASP A 148 30.35 47.41 -32.86
CA ASP A 148 29.57 46.74 -31.81
C ASP A 148 28.03 46.72 -32.08
N LYS A 149 27.61 46.48 -33.34
CA LYS A 149 26.19 46.41 -33.73
C LYS A 149 25.68 44.98 -33.97
N ALA A 150 24.45 44.72 -33.56
CA ALA A 150 23.76 43.45 -33.70
C ALA A 150 22.99 43.33 -35.04
N SER A 151 23.62 42.77 -36.08
CA SER A 151 23.04 42.75 -37.44
C SER A 151 21.91 41.74 -37.69
N GLY A 152 21.70 40.73 -36.82
CA GLY A 152 20.64 39.71 -36.99
C GLY A 152 20.65 39.06 -38.38
N GLN A 153 19.49 38.90 -39.01
CA GLN A 153 19.37 38.44 -40.40
C GLN A 153 19.59 39.53 -41.47
N TYR A 154 19.88 40.79 -41.09
CA TYR A 154 20.14 41.86 -42.06
C TYR A 154 21.50 41.70 -42.77
N ASP A 155 21.58 42.11 -44.04
CA ASP A 155 22.79 41.97 -44.84
C ASP A 155 23.76 43.14 -44.63
N VAL A 156 25.02 42.80 -44.32
CA VAL A 156 26.08 43.76 -43.97
C VAL A 156 27.38 43.31 -44.65
N GLU A 157 28.17 44.27 -45.14
CA GLU A 157 29.44 43.98 -45.79
C GLU A 157 30.53 43.52 -44.82
N LEU A 158 31.43 42.67 -45.32
CA LEU A 158 32.67 42.31 -44.63
C LEU A 158 33.57 43.54 -44.52
N SER A 159 34.17 43.75 -43.35
CA SER A 159 35.16 44.81 -43.19
C SER A 159 36.48 44.45 -43.88
N LYS A 160 37.45 45.39 -43.91
CA LYS A 160 38.82 45.10 -44.36
C LYS A 160 39.46 43.96 -43.57
N LEU A 161 39.12 43.83 -42.28
CA LEU A 161 39.54 42.71 -41.43
C LEU A 161 38.82 41.41 -41.80
N GLY A 162 37.50 41.43 -42.01
CA GLY A 162 36.74 40.24 -42.44
C GLY A 162 37.19 39.67 -43.79
N ILE A 163 37.54 40.53 -44.75
CA ILE A 163 38.12 40.13 -46.04
C ILE A 163 39.50 39.47 -45.83
N LYS A 164 40.32 39.99 -44.91
CA LYS A 164 41.62 39.40 -44.56
C LYS A 164 41.45 38.02 -43.90
N GLN A 165 40.58 37.91 -42.90
CA GLN A 165 40.25 36.65 -42.21
C GLN A 165 39.75 35.59 -43.20
N SER A 166 38.86 35.95 -44.14
CA SER A 166 38.34 35.01 -45.14
C SER A 166 39.44 34.49 -46.10
N LYS A 167 40.42 35.35 -46.44
CA LYS A 167 41.62 34.96 -47.20
C LYS A 167 42.62 34.16 -46.38
N GLU A 168 42.68 34.35 -45.07
CA GLU A 168 43.49 33.52 -44.16
C GLU A 168 42.85 32.14 -43.93
N LEU A 169 41.52 32.07 -43.86
CA LEU A 169 40.77 30.81 -43.86
C LEU A 169 41.04 29.97 -45.11
N LYS A 170 41.17 30.60 -46.29
CA LYS A 170 41.62 29.92 -47.54
C LYS A 170 43.00 29.25 -47.38
N LYS A 171 43.93 29.88 -46.64
CA LYS A 171 45.27 29.32 -46.38
C LYS A 171 45.19 28.16 -45.38
N LEU A 172 44.44 28.34 -44.29
CA LEU A 172 44.25 27.32 -43.24
C LEU A 172 43.54 26.06 -43.74
N THR A 173 42.67 26.20 -44.74
CA THR A 173 41.92 25.09 -45.34
C THR A 173 42.52 24.59 -46.66
N LYS A 174 43.74 25.03 -47.00
CA LYS A 174 44.44 24.64 -48.24
C LYS A 174 44.58 23.13 -48.35
N ASP A 175 44.93 22.45 -47.26
CA ASP A 175 45.20 21.01 -47.25
C ASP A 175 44.01 20.18 -46.72
N LYS A 176 42.96 20.83 -46.19
CA LYS A 176 41.69 20.16 -45.86
C LYS A 176 40.97 19.70 -47.13
N LYS A 177 40.24 18.58 -47.02
CA LYS A 177 39.38 17.99 -48.07
C LYS A 177 37.94 17.92 -47.55
N PHE A 178 37.02 18.52 -48.30
CA PHE A 178 35.59 18.49 -48.05
C PHE A 178 34.87 17.96 -49.30
N ASP A 179 33.79 17.21 -49.13
CA ASP A 179 32.92 16.77 -50.21
C ASP A 179 31.97 17.90 -50.66
N VAL A 180 31.55 18.76 -49.72
CA VAL A 180 30.68 19.93 -49.97
C VAL A 180 30.89 21.00 -48.90
N VAL A 181 30.66 22.25 -49.25
CA VAL A 181 30.62 23.39 -48.33
C VAL A 181 29.19 23.93 -48.29
N PHE A 182 28.65 24.15 -47.11
CA PHE A 182 27.41 24.88 -46.91
C PHE A 182 27.69 26.29 -46.39
N CYS A 183 26.82 27.24 -46.71
CA CYS A 183 26.81 28.52 -46.04
C CYS A 183 25.39 29.07 -45.85
N SER A 184 25.25 29.98 -44.89
CA SER A 184 24.10 30.89 -44.84
C SER A 184 23.98 31.67 -46.15
N ASP A 185 22.76 31.94 -46.60
CA ASP A 185 22.50 32.72 -47.82
C ASP A 185 22.73 34.24 -47.64
N LEU A 186 22.97 34.71 -46.41
CA LEU A 186 23.34 36.10 -46.13
C LEU A 186 24.70 36.46 -46.73
N LYS A 187 24.79 37.64 -47.33
CA LYS A 187 25.94 38.14 -48.11
C LYS A 187 27.28 37.96 -47.41
N ARG A 188 27.39 38.30 -46.12
CA ARG A 188 28.63 38.14 -45.34
C ARG A 188 29.14 36.70 -45.26
N ALA A 189 28.24 35.73 -45.16
CA ALA A 189 28.58 34.31 -45.12
C ALA A 189 28.91 33.77 -46.52
N VAL A 190 28.16 34.20 -47.54
CA VAL A 190 28.43 33.90 -48.95
C VAL A 190 29.80 34.44 -49.38
N ASP A 191 30.09 35.72 -49.15
CA ASP A 191 31.36 36.36 -49.51
C ASP A 191 32.54 35.68 -48.78
N SER A 192 32.37 35.34 -47.50
CA SER A 192 33.38 34.58 -46.74
C SER A 192 33.63 33.20 -47.34
N ALA A 193 32.57 32.49 -47.74
CA ALA A 193 32.65 31.16 -48.33
C ALA A 193 33.27 31.17 -49.74
N GLU A 194 32.92 32.13 -50.59
CA GLU A 194 33.54 32.27 -51.92
C GLU A 194 35.02 32.64 -51.81
N MET A 195 35.40 33.51 -50.87
CA MET A 195 36.82 33.82 -50.64
C MET A 195 37.60 32.60 -50.11
N ALA A 196 37.06 31.89 -49.12
CA ALA A 196 37.71 30.75 -48.47
C ALA A 196 37.76 29.49 -49.35
N PHE A 197 36.66 29.15 -50.01
CA PHE A 197 36.43 27.84 -50.65
C PHE A 197 36.06 27.92 -52.14
N GLY A 198 35.70 29.11 -52.64
CA GLY A 198 35.33 29.33 -54.04
C GLY A 198 36.41 28.84 -55.01
N GLY A 199 35.96 28.12 -56.04
CA GLY A 199 36.78 27.45 -57.04
C GLY A 199 37.42 26.12 -56.58
N LYS A 200 37.39 25.76 -55.29
CA LYS A 200 37.93 24.48 -54.77
C LYS A 200 36.84 23.47 -54.42
N PHE A 201 35.70 23.93 -53.89
CA PHE A 201 34.60 23.06 -53.47
C PHE A 201 33.24 23.59 -53.95
N LYS A 202 32.23 22.71 -54.03
CA LYS A 202 30.85 23.12 -54.28
C LYS A 202 30.29 23.80 -53.02
N ILE A 203 29.86 25.06 -53.18
CA ILE A 203 29.17 25.83 -52.13
C ILE A 203 27.66 25.69 -52.32
N ILE A 204 26.93 25.40 -51.23
CA ILE A 204 25.47 25.31 -51.18
C ILE A 204 24.96 26.32 -50.15
N LYS A 205 24.08 27.23 -50.58
CA LYS A 205 23.42 28.20 -49.71
C LYS A 205 22.19 27.57 -49.07
N ASP A 206 22.03 27.69 -47.75
CA ASP A 206 20.86 27.21 -47.02
C ASP A 206 20.36 28.26 -46.03
N LYS A 207 19.07 28.63 -46.12
CA LYS A 207 18.43 29.63 -45.27
C LYS A 207 18.37 29.23 -43.79
N ARG A 208 18.39 27.93 -43.49
CA ARG A 208 18.35 27.44 -42.10
C ARG A 208 19.63 27.76 -41.32
N LEU A 209 20.72 28.08 -42.03
CA LEU A 209 22.00 28.48 -41.46
C LEU A 209 22.11 29.96 -41.11
N ARG A 210 21.06 30.78 -41.30
CA ARG A 210 21.07 32.21 -40.95
C ARG A 210 21.33 32.47 -39.47
N GLU A 211 21.77 33.68 -39.13
CA GLU A 211 21.81 34.14 -37.73
C GLU A 211 20.40 34.11 -37.13
N CYS A 212 20.30 34.11 -35.79
CA CYS A 212 19.02 34.38 -35.13
C CYS A 212 18.41 35.71 -35.64
N ASP A 213 17.11 35.73 -35.90
CA ASP A 213 16.41 36.98 -36.18
C ASP A 213 16.24 37.79 -34.90
N TYR A 214 16.79 39.00 -34.89
CA TYR A 214 16.72 39.91 -33.75
C TYR A 214 15.48 40.82 -33.81
N GLY A 215 14.68 40.76 -34.89
CA GLY A 215 13.47 41.56 -35.05
C GLY A 215 13.75 43.05 -34.81
N ASP A 216 12.97 43.66 -33.91
CA ASP A 216 13.08 45.08 -33.53
C ASP A 216 14.44 45.46 -32.90
N MET A 217 15.23 44.49 -32.44
CA MET A 217 16.58 44.71 -31.88
C MET A 217 17.67 44.78 -32.96
N THR A 218 17.33 44.57 -34.24
CA THR A 218 18.30 44.63 -35.34
C THR A 218 18.95 46.02 -35.46
N GLY A 219 20.27 46.06 -35.50
CA GLY A 219 21.07 47.29 -35.59
C GLY A 219 21.32 48.02 -34.27
N CYS A 220 20.85 47.49 -33.13
CA CYS A 220 21.15 48.03 -31.81
C CYS A 220 22.60 47.72 -31.34
N ASP A 221 23.04 48.32 -30.24
CA ASP A 221 24.29 47.99 -29.55
C ASP A 221 24.27 46.52 -29.10
N ASN A 222 25.25 45.73 -29.55
CA ASN A 222 25.34 44.30 -29.32
C ASN A 222 25.33 43.92 -27.83
N LYS A 223 25.78 44.80 -26.94
CA LYS A 223 25.71 44.57 -25.48
C LYS A 223 24.27 44.44 -24.96
N LYS A 224 23.29 45.06 -25.64
CA LYS A 224 21.87 44.90 -25.29
C LYS A 224 21.36 43.50 -25.65
N VAL A 225 21.87 42.91 -26.72
CA VAL A 225 21.59 41.51 -27.09
C VAL A 225 22.27 40.57 -26.11
N GLU A 226 23.57 40.78 -25.86
CA GLU A 226 24.36 39.96 -24.90
C GLU A 226 23.76 39.94 -23.48
N ALA A 227 23.15 41.04 -23.04
CA ALA A 227 22.51 41.14 -21.72
C ALA A 227 21.29 40.23 -21.55
N ILE A 228 20.57 39.92 -22.63
CA ILE A 228 19.33 39.11 -22.61
C ILE A 228 19.51 37.70 -23.21
N GLU A 229 20.72 37.29 -23.56
CA GLU A 229 21.02 36.00 -24.24
C GLU A 229 20.45 34.76 -23.53
N LYS A 230 20.24 34.81 -22.20
CA LYS A 230 19.62 33.71 -21.44
C LYS A 230 18.10 33.78 -21.36
N GLU A 231 17.52 34.98 -21.46
CA GLU A 231 16.06 35.17 -21.46
C GLU A 231 15.45 34.75 -22.81
N ILE A 232 16.20 34.98 -23.90
CA ILE A 232 15.80 34.63 -25.27
C ILE A 232 16.01 33.15 -25.65
N ILE A 233 16.31 32.27 -24.69
CA ILE A 233 16.47 30.83 -24.95
C ILE A 233 15.12 30.26 -25.42
N ASP A 234 14.09 30.41 -24.58
CA ASP A 234 12.72 29.95 -24.84
C ASP A 234 11.75 31.10 -25.19
N THR A 235 12.20 32.36 -25.14
CA THR A 235 11.40 33.55 -25.50
C THR A 235 11.93 34.18 -26.79
N PRO A 236 11.13 34.43 -27.83
CA PRO A 236 11.62 35.08 -29.05
C PRO A 236 11.94 36.56 -28.83
N PHE A 237 12.87 37.11 -29.63
CA PHE A 237 12.98 38.57 -29.75
C PHE A 237 11.64 39.19 -30.20
N PRO A 238 11.33 40.43 -29.80
CA PRO A 238 10.20 41.17 -30.36
C PRO A 238 10.30 41.25 -31.89
N GLY A 239 9.39 40.57 -32.59
CA GLY A 239 9.39 40.46 -34.05
C GLY A 239 10.49 39.56 -34.65
N GLY A 240 11.17 38.75 -33.84
CA GLY A 240 12.27 37.86 -34.27
C GLY A 240 12.12 36.41 -33.80
N GLU A 241 13.24 35.70 -33.68
CA GLU A 241 13.32 34.27 -33.29
C GLU A 241 13.81 34.11 -31.83
N SER A 242 13.50 32.97 -31.21
CA SER A 242 14.18 32.47 -30.00
C SER A 242 15.38 31.59 -30.37
N TYR A 243 16.30 31.34 -29.44
CA TYR A 243 17.34 30.34 -29.67
C TYR A 243 16.78 28.91 -29.83
N ARG A 244 15.61 28.59 -29.23
CA ARG A 244 14.90 27.33 -29.48
C ARG A 244 14.46 27.16 -30.94
N GLU A 245 13.95 28.22 -31.56
CA GLU A 245 13.56 28.19 -32.98
C GLU A 245 14.80 28.08 -33.90
N VAL A 246 15.92 28.69 -33.51
CA VAL A 246 17.21 28.46 -34.19
C VAL A 246 17.66 27.00 -34.05
N GLU A 247 17.56 26.41 -32.86
CA GLU A 247 17.85 24.98 -32.61
C GLU A 247 17.05 24.08 -33.56
N GLU A 248 15.75 24.33 -33.70
CA GLU A 248 14.85 23.53 -34.52
C GLU A 248 15.21 23.59 -36.01
N ARG A 249 15.43 24.79 -36.58
CA ARG A 249 15.82 24.90 -38.00
C ARG A 249 17.19 24.30 -38.27
N ILE A 250 18.11 24.34 -37.30
CA ILE A 250 19.42 23.70 -37.39
C ILE A 250 19.34 22.18 -37.26
N LYS A 251 18.50 21.65 -36.36
CA LYS A 251 18.15 20.22 -36.25
C LYS A 251 17.59 19.70 -37.59
N ASN A 252 16.70 20.46 -38.22
CA ASN A 252 16.14 20.14 -39.54
C ASN A 252 17.18 20.20 -40.67
N PHE A 253 18.11 21.16 -40.64
CA PHE A 253 19.25 21.19 -41.56
C PHE A 253 20.15 19.96 -41.40
N PHE A 254 20.48 19.57 -40.16
CA PHE A 254 21.33 18.40 -39.91
C PHE A 254 20.69 17.09 -40.31
N LYS A 255 19.37 16.93 -40.14
CA LYS A 255 18.62 15.77 -40.61
C LYS A 255 18.79 15.57 -42.12
N ASP A 256 18.69 16.63 -42.92
CA ASP A 256 18.92 16.56 -44.37
C ASP A 256 20.39 16.25 -44.72
N VAL A 257 21.33 16.88 -44.01
CA VAL A 257 22.76 16.66 -44.20
C VAL A 257 23.15 15.21 -43.91
N GLN A 258 22.71 14.65 -42.78
CA GLN A 258 22.97 13.26 -42.40
C GLN A 258 22.40 12.28 -43.44
N ASN A 259 21.15 12.49 -43.87
CA ASN A 259 20.49 11.65 -44.87
C ASN A 259 21.24 11.65 -46.22
N LYS A 260 21.83 12.78 -46.63
CA LYS A 260 22.40 12.96 -47.97
C LYS A 260 23.93 12.83 -48.04
N TYR A 261 24.64 13.04 -46.93
CA TYR A 261 26.11 13.11 -46.86
C TYR A 261 26.69 12.17 -45.79
N LYS A 262 26.00 11.07 -45.45
CA LYS A 262 26.51 9.98 -44.59
C LYS A 262 27.93 9.54 -45.01
N GLY A 263 28.87 9.51 -44.06
CA GLY A 263 30.26 9.14 -44.28
C GLY A 263 31.09 10.17 -45.06
N LYS A 264 30.66 11.43 -45.12
CA LYS A 264 31.32 12.53 -45.84
C LYS A 264 31.89 13.57 -44.88
N LYS A 265 32.81 14.40 -45.38
CA LYS A 265 33.33 15.58 -44.67
C LYS A 265 32.74 16.84 -45.27
N ILE A 266 32.03 17.63 -44.47
CA ILE A 266 31.45 18.90 -44.91
C ILE A 266 32.08 20.07 -44.16
N ALA A 267 32.07 21.25 -44.78
CA ALA A 267 32.31 22.51 -44.08
C ALA A 267 31.05 23.36 -44.05
N ILE A 268 30.88 24.18 -43.01
CA ILE A 268 29.76 25.13 -42.87
C ILE A 268 30.35 26.52 -42.58
N ILE A 269 29.89 27.56 -43.29
CA ILE A 269 30.14 28.97 -42.92
C ILE A 269 28.81 29.65 -42.57
N ALA A 270 28.65 30.03 -41.31
CA ALA A 270 27.42 30.67 -40.81
C ALA A 270 27.73 31.64 -39.65
N HIS A 271 26.91 31.65 -38.60
CA HIS A 271 26.80 32.76 -37.63
C HIS A 271 26.85 32.28 -36.16
N LYS A 272 26.45 33.12 -35.18
CA LYS A 272 26.49 32.80 -33.73
C LYS A 272 25.50 31.73 -33.34
N ALA A 273 24.21 31.98 -33.46
CA ALA A 273 23.19 31.11 -32.89
C ALA A 273 23.21 29.70 -33.51
N PRO A 274 23.45 29.52 -34.83
CA PRO A 274 23.64 28.18 -35.40
C PRO A 274 24.85 27.41 -34.87
N GLN A 275 25.91 28.10 -34.43
CA GLN A 275 27.09 27.46 -33.82
C GLN A 275 26.80 27.05 -32.38
N LEU A 276 26.07 27.87 -31.62
CA LEU A 276 25.65 27.51 -30.26
C LEU A 276 24.62 26.38 -30.26
N ALA A 277 23.67 26.38 -31.20
CA ALA A 277 22.75 25.26 -31.43
C ALA A 277 23.49 23.95 -31.72
N LEU A 278 24.63 24.01 -32.40
CA LEU A 278 25.50 22.85 -32.64
C LEU A 278 26.15 22.31 -31.36
N GLU A 279 26.58 23.18 -30.45
CA GLU A 279 27.09 22.77 -29.13
C GLU A 279 26.00 22.08 -28.29
N VAL A 280 24.76 22.56 -28.37
CA VAL A 280 23.61 21.94 -27.68
C VAL A 280 23.28 20.58 -28.29
N LEU A 281 23.12 20.53 -29.62
CA LEU A 281 22.67 19.32 -30.32
C LEU A 281 23.71 18.19 -30.34
N LEU A 282 25.01 18.49 -30.48
CA LEU A 282 26.06 17.50 -30.72
C LEU A 282 27.07 17.31 -29.56
N ASN A 283 27.19 18.27 -28.63
CA ASN A 283 28.18 18.22 -27.54
C ASN A 283 27.53 18.15 -26.13
N ASP A 284 26.24 17.83 -26.02
CA ASP A 284 25.50 17.63 -24.77
C ASP A 284 25.64 18.82 -23.78
N LYS A 285 25.50 20.05 -24.32
CA LYS A 285 25.48 21.28 -23.53
C LYS A 285 24.05 21.80 -23.38
N THR A 286 23.74 22.38 -22.23
CA THR A 286 22.55 23.25 -22.12
C THR A 286 22.83 24.58 -22.85
N TRP A 287 21.76 25.30 -23.20
CA TRP A 287 21.90 26.61 -23.86
C TRP A 287 22.69 27.61 -23.00
N GLU A 288 22.44 27.66 -21.69
CA GLU A 288 23.16 28.54 -20.77
C GLU A 288 24.66 28.23 -20.75
N LYS A 289 25.02 26.94 -20.74
CA LYS A 289 26.43 26.50 -20.80
C LYS A 289 27.08 26.85 -22.14
N ALA A 290 26.37 26.66 -23.25
CA ALA A 290 26.86 27.05 -24.57
C ALA A 290 27.08 28.58 -24.68
N ILE A 291 26.16 29.37 -24.11
CA ILE A 291 26.26 30.84 -24.02
C ILE A 291 27.41 31.29 -23.13
N ASP A 292 27.59 30.68 -21.94
CA ASP A 292 28.65 31.06 -21.00
C ASP A 292 30.05 30.66 -21.50
N GLU A 293 30.15 29.56 -22.25
CA GLU A 293 31.40 29.10 -22.88
C GLU A 293 31.71 29.78 -24.23
N ASP A 294 30.89 30.72 -24.71
CA ASP A 294 31.07 31.39 -26.01
C ASP A 294 32.45 32.07 -26.12
N TRP A 295 33.31 31.48 -26.95
CA TRP A 295 34.69 31.89 -27.20
C TRP A 295 34.86 33.38 -27.53
N ARG A 296 33.86 34.02 -28.15
CA ARG A 296 33.90 35.45 -28.51
C ARG A 296 33.96 36.36 -27.30
N LYS A 297 33.39 35.97 -26.16
CA LYS A 297 33.46 36.72 -24.89
C LYS A 297 34.90 36.94 -24.44
N LYS A 298 35.85 36.10 -24.89
CA LYS A 298 37.29 36.21 -24.61
C LYS A 298 38.09 36.94 -25.70
N LYS A 299 37.45 37.40 -26.78
CA LYS A 299 38.07 38.03 -27.99
C LYS A 299 39.24 37.22 -28.59
N ALA A 300 39.33 35.93 -28.30
CA ALA A 300 40.33 35.02 -28.87
C ALA A 300 39.95 34.65 -30.31
N TRP A 301 40.92 34.28 -31.15
CA TRP A 301 40.66 33.75 -32.49
C TRP A 301 40.52 32.21 -32.46
N GLN A 302 39.60 31.65 -33.24
CA GLN A 302 39.30 30.22 -33.31
C GLN A 302 39.45 29.70 -34.77
N PRO A 303 40.16 28.57 -35.00
CA PRO A 303 40.37 27.98 -36.33
C PRO A 303 39.17 27.18 -36.89
N GLY A 304 37.99 27.31 -36.30
CA GLY A 304 36.78 26.53 -36.59
C GLY A 304 36.55 25.37 -35.62
N TRP A 305 35.30 24.88 -35.55
CA TRP A 305 34.89 23.75 -34.71
C TRP A 305 34.84 22.48 -35.55
N GLU A 306 35.26 21.36 -34.98
CA GLU A 306 35.11 20.04 -35.58
C GLU A 306 34.03 19.28 -34.79
N TYR A 307 32.95 18.88 -35.47
CA TYR A 307 31.89 18.05 -34.91
C TYR A 307 31.81 16.72 -35.66
N ILE A 308 31.42 15.65 -34.96
CA ILE A 308 31.09 14.37 -35.58
C ILE A 308 29.63 14.09 -35.27
N SER A 309 28.79 13.94 -36.30
CA SER A 309 27.37 13.62 -36.11
C SER A 309 27.20 12.12 -35.77
N ASN A 310 27.74 11.68 -34.64
CA ASN A 310 27.52 10.32 -34.17
C ASN A 310 26.06 10.15 -33.73
N ASN A 311 25.50 8.97 -34.01
CA ASN A 311 24.18 8.52 -33.53
C ASN A 311 24.20 8.22 -32.00
N SER A 312 25.05 8.92 -31.24
CA SER A 312 25.26 8.75 -29.80
C SER A 312 24.53 9.79 -28.95
N ASN A 313 24.13 10.92 -29.54
CA ASN A 313 22.94 11.60 -29.04
C ASN A 313 21.76 10.95 -29.76
N SER A 314 20.95 10.26 -28.97
CA SER A 314 19.64 9.75 -29.36
C SER A 314 18.90 10.79 -30.20
N ALA A 315 18.13 10.37 -31.21
CA ALA A 315 17.05 11.22 -31.69
C ALA A 315 16.17 11.47 -30.47
N CYS A 316 16.26 12.67 -29.86
CA CYS A 316 15.66 12.96 -28.55
C CYS A 316 14.22 12.50 -28.56
N VAL A 317 13.99 11.35 -27.95
CA VAL A 317 12.67 10.89 -27.58
C VAL A 317 12.38 11.72 -26.36
N ASP A 318 11.67 12.82 -26.57
CA ASP A 318 11.23 13.65 -25.46
C ASP A 318 10.36 12.75 -24.59
N ILE A 319 10.78 12.58 -23.34
CA ILE A 319 10.07 11.75 -22.36
C ILE A 319 9.18 12.70 -21.57
N TYR A 320 7.87 12.63 -21.81
CA TYR A 320 6.90 13.38 -21.03
C TYR A 320 6.21 12.46 -20.02
N VAL A 321 6.10 12.92 -18.77
CA VAL A 321 5.39 12.20 -17.70
C VAL A 321 4.11 12.97 -17.35
N GLY A 322 2.95 12.35 -17.54
CA GLY A 322 1.65 12.98 -17.28
C GLY A 322 0.45 12.08 -17.60
N ASP A 323 -0.69 12.37 -16.98
CA ASP A 323 -1.94 11.60 -17.09
C ASP A 323 -2.53 11.58 -18.51
N ARG A 324 -2.13 12.53 -19.35
CA ARG A 324 -2.58 12.72 -20.73
C ARG A 324 -1.40 12.93 -21.66
N SER A 325 -1.59 12.64 -22.95
CA SER A 325 -0.63 13.01 -23.98
C SER A 325 -0.38 14.52 -24.00
N PRO A 326 0.85 14.97 -24.27
CA PRO A 326 1.10 16.33 -24.74
C PRO A 326 0.32 16.63 -26.03
N LYS A 327 0.27 17.92 -26.39
CA LYS A 327 -0.31 18.36 -27.67
C LYS A 327 0.61 17.97 -28.83
N GLY A 328 0.03 17.45 -29.91
CA GLY A 328 0.73 16.95 -31.09
C GLY A 328 0.42 15.47 -31.35
N ASP A 329 0.51 15.04 -32.61
CA ASP A 329 0.05 13.70 -33.03
C ASP A 329 1.14 12.61 -32.94
N ASP A 330 2.39 12.98 -32.67
CA ASP A 330 3.56 12.07 -32.68
C ASP A 330 3.88 11.41 -31.31
N TRP A 331 3.00 11.57 -30.31
CA TRP A 331 3.21 11.05 -28.95
C TRP A 331 2.63 9.66 -28.73
N GLU A 332 3.47 8.71 -28.32
CA GLU A 332 3.03 7.36 -27.92
C GLU A 332 3.28 7.08 -26.45
N GLN A 333 2.23 6.65 -25.74
CA GLN A 333 2.33 6.18 -24.36
C GLN A 333 3.14 4.87 -24.26
N ASP A 334 3.95 4.72 -23.21
CA ASP A 334 4.68 3.48 -22.89
C ASP A 334 3.73 2.26 -22.90
N PRO A 335 4.01 1.18 -23.66
CA PRO A 335 3.21 -0.04 -23.66
C PRO A 335 3.14 -0.74 -22.30
N ASP A 336 4.07 -0.49 -21.38
CA ASP A 336 4.13 -1.16 -20.09
C ASP A 336 3.01 -0.74 -19.12
N THR A 337 2.70 -1.65 -18.21
CA THR A 337 1.78 -1.42 -17.08
C THR A 337 2.52 -1.34 -15.76
N LEU A 338 1.91 -0.69 -14.78
CA LEU A 338 2.38 -0.60 -13.41
C LEU A 338 2.17 -1.92 -12.66
N ASP A 339 3.12 -2.25 -11.79
CA ASP A 339 3.06 -3.34 -10.82
C ASP A 339 1.75 -3.29 -10.01
N THR A 340 1.13 -4.44 -9.74
CA THR A 340 -0.11 -4.49 -8.96
C THR A 340 0.09 -3.93 -7.54
N TRP A 341 1.29 -4.09 -6.98
CA TRP A 341 1.67 -3.51 -5.70
C TRP A 341 1.81 -1.98 -5.73
N PHE A 342 1.92 -1.36 -6.91
CA PHE A 342 1.91 0.09 -7.07
C PHE A 342 0.52 0.65 -6.75
N SER A 343 -0.54 0.13 -7.39
CA SER A 343 -1.90 0.58 -7.09
C SER A 343 -2.38 0.10 -5.71
N SER A 344 -2.05 -1.13 -5.29
CA SER A 344 -2.37 -1.60 -3.94
C SER A 344 -1.65 -0.82 -2.83
N GLY A 345 -0.49 -0.22 -3.11
CA GLY A 345 0.21 0.68 -2.18
C GLY A 345 -0.51 2.01 -1.93
N LEU A 346 -1.40 2.45 -2.83
CA LEU A 346 -2.17 3.70 -2.68
C LEU A 346 -3.45 3.52 -1.86
N TRP A 347 -3.80 2.28 -1.49
CA TRP A 347 -5.13 1.89 -1.01
C TRP A 347 -5.67 2.73 0.15
N THR A 348 -4.82 3.09 1.12
CA THR A 348 -5.23 3.81 2.34
C THR A 348 -5.67 5.26 2.09
N PHE A 349 -5.49 5.79 0.88
CA PHE A 349 -5.90 7.15 0.52
C PHE A 349 -6.59 7.27 -0.84
N SER A 350 -6.24 6.44 -1.83
CA SER A 350 -6.91 6.45 -3.14
C SER A 350 -8.40 6.08 -3.04
N THR A 351 -8.76 5.23 -2.07
CA THR A 351 -10.17 4.87 -1.80
C THR A 351 -10.96 6.00 -1.15
N LEU A 352 -10.29 6.98 -0.57
CA LEU A 352 -10.88 8.13 0.11
C LEU A 352 -10.99 9.35 -0.84
N GLY A 353 -10.70 9.19 -2.13
CA GLY A 353 -10.89 10.22 -3.16
C GLY A 353 -9.66 11.09 -3.47
N TRP A 354 -8.49 10.74 -2.92
CA TRP A 354 -7.20 11.26 -3.38
C TRP A 354 -7.05 11.04 -4.90
N PRO A 355 -6.52 12.00 -5.69
CA PRO A 355 -5.75 13.19 -5.29
C PRO A 355 -6.54 14.41 -4.80
N ASN A 356 -7.87 14.33 -4.69
CA ASN A 356 -8.66 15.45 -4.17
C ASN A 356 -8.65 15.48 -2.63
N GLU A 357 -8.69 16.68 -2.05
CA GLU A 357 -8.81 16.90 -0.60
C GLU A 357 -10.26 16.67 -0.13
N THR A 358 -10.68 15.41 -0.04
CA THR A 358 -12.04 15.08 0.41
C THR A 358 -12.19 15.14 1.93
N SER A 359 -13.44 15.23 2.40
CA SER A 359 -13.78 15.06 3.82
C SER A 359 -13.42 13.68 4.36
N ASP A 360 -13.47 12.65 3.50
CA ASP A 360 -13.22 11.27 3.90
C ASP A 360 -11.73 10.99 4.05
N LEU A 361 -10.90 11.54 3.17
CA LEU A 361 -9.43 11.49 3.29
C LEU A 361 -9.01 12.11 4.63
N LYS A 362 -9.46 13.34 4.90
CA LYS A 362 -9.17 14.06 6.15
C LYS A 362 -9.69 13.38 7.43
N LYS A 363 -10.70 12.51 7.31
CA LYS A 363 -11.38 11.87 8.46
C LYS A 363 -10.90 10.45 8.75
N PHE A 364 -10.53 9.70 7.71
CA PHE A 364 -10.23 8.27 7.79
C PHE A 364 -8.76 7.92 7.45
N HIS A 365 -7.96 8.92 7.06
CA HIS A 365 -6.51 8.84 6.98
C HIS A 365 -5.87 9.65 8.11
N PRO A 366 -4.80 9.16 8.78
CA PRO A 366 -4.31 7.78 8.78
C PRO A 366 -5.35 6.78 9.31
N THR A 367 -5.41 5.59 8.73
CA THR A 367 -6.34 4.53 9.17
C THR A 367 -5.99 4.03 10.57
N THR A 368 -6.96 3.88 11.47
CA THR A 368 -6.65 3.46 12.86
C THR A 368 -6.00 2.08 12.93
N PHE A 369 -6.57 1.08 12.26
CA PHE A 369 -6.18 -0.32 12.40
C PHE A 369 -6.11 -1.02 11.04
N MET A 370 -4.99 -1.71 10.79
CA MET A 370 -4.74 -2.49 9.58
C MET A 370 -4.49 -3.95 9.95
N GLN A 371 -5.09 -4.90 9.23
CA GLN A 371 -4.86 -6.33 9.46
C GLN A 371 -4.48 -7.07 8.18
N MET A 372 -3.49 -7.98 8.25
CA MET A 372 -3.05 -8.78 7.11
C MET A 372 -2.25 -10.03 7.52
N GLY A 373 -2.09 -10.98 6.59
CA GLY A 373 -1.16 -12.10 6.76
C GLY A 373 0.28 -11.66 6.53
N TYR A 374 1.24 -12.28 7.25
CA TYR A 374 2.66 -11.90 7.12
C TYR A 374 3.23 -12.06 5.70
N GLU A 375 2.60 -12.85 4.82
CA GLU A 375 3.08 -13.08 3.46
C GLU A 375 3.06 -11.83 2.57
N ILE A 376 2.24 -10.82 2.91
CA ILE A 376 2.16 -9.54 2.19
C ILE A 376 2.77 -8.36 2.97
N LEU A 377 3.55 -8.62 4.02
CA LEU A 377 4.28 -7.60 4.79
C LEU A 377 5.13 -6.67 3.89
N PHE A 378 6.00 -7.28 3.08
CA PHE A 378 6.91 -6.54 2.21
C PHE A 378 6.25 -6.03 0.92
N PHE A 379 5.23 -6.74 0.45
CA PHE A 379 4.55 -6.44 -0.81
C PHE A 379 3.45 -5.39 -0.67
N TRP A 380 2.81 -5.30 0.50
CA TRP A 380 1.67 -4.40 0.72
C TRP A 380 1.89 -3.41 1.87
N MET A 381 2.17 -3.87 3.11
CA MET A 381 2.39 -2.94 4.23
C MET A 381 3.50 -1.94 3.94
N ALA A 382 4.67 -2.43 3.51
CA ALA A 382 5.79 -1.56 3.17
C ALA A 382 5.49 -0.63 1.99
N ARG A 383 4.70 -1.07 1.00
CA ARG A 383 4.31 -0.22 -0.14
C ARG A 383 3.32 0.87 0.28
N MET A 384 2.38 0.58 1.18
CA MET A 384 1.50 1.60 1.75
C MET A 384 2.27 2.63 2.58
N ILE A 385 3.27 2.20 3.36
CA ILE A 385 4.13 3.14 4.12
C ILE A 385 4.92 4.03 3.15
N LEU A 386 5.59 3.45 2.14
CA LEU A 386 6.31 4.19 1.10
C LEU A 386 5.40 5.23 0.43
N MET A 387 4.25 4.80 -0.10
CA MET A 387 3.35 5.66 -0.85
C MET A 387 2.74 6.79 0.00
N SER A 388 2.34 6.49 1.24
CA SER A 388 1.69 7.46 2.12
C SER A 388 2.69 8.50 2.64
N THR A 389 3.84 8.05 3.17
CA THR A 389 4.89 8.95 3.65
C THR A 389 5.46 9.81 2.52
N TYR A 390 5.50 9.32 1.28
CA TYR A 390 5.84 10.13 0.11
C TYR A 390 4.72 11.10 -0.28
N GLY A 391 3.56 10.58 -0.69
CA GLY A 391 2.50 11.35 -1.34
C GLY A 391 1.66 12.25 -0.44
N LEU A 392 1.49 11.87 0.84
CA LEU A 392 0.73 12.64 1.83
C LEU A 392 1.59 13.22 2.96
N ASN A 393 2.85 12.78 3.08
CA ASN A 393 3.74 13.15 4.19
C ASN A 393 3.20 12.73 5.57
N GLU A 394 2.45 11.63 5.62
CA GLU A 394 1.93 11.01 6.84
C GLU A 394 1.91 9.47 6.75
N ILE A 395 1.86 8.80 7.90
CA ILE A 395 1.77 7.33 7.96
C ILE A 395 0.42 6.81 7.40
N PRO A 396 0.37 5.62 6.79
CA PRO A 396 -0.86 5.07 6.23
C PRO A 396 -1.87 4.56 7.28
N PHE A 397 -1.35 4.08 8.42
CA PHE A 397 -2.14 3.48 9.50
C PHE A 397 -1.37 3.49 10.83
N LYS A 398 -2.08 3.46 11.96
CA LYS A 398 -1.49 3.49 13.31
C LYS A 398 -1.14 2.10 13.83
N ASP A 399 -2.14 1.25 14.01
CA ASP A 399 -1.98 -0.11 14.54
C ASP A 399 -2.00 -1.14 13.42
N VAL A 400 -1.07 -2.11 13.45
CA VAL A 400 -1.00 -3.21 12.48
C VAL A 400 -1.07 -4.57 13.18
N TYR A 401 -2.12 -5.34 12.87
CA TYR A 401 -2.27 -6.73 13.31
C TYR A 401 -1.85 -7.70 12.21
N ILE A 402 -0.74 -8.38 12.41
CA ILE A 402 -0.25 -9.40 11.48
C ILE A 402 -0.72 -10.77 11.96
N HIS A 403 -1.55 -11.43 11.17
CA HIS A 403 -1.98 -12.81 11.44
C HIS A 403 -1.07 -13.84 10.73
N GLY A 404 -1.12 -15.09 11.20
CA GLY A 404 -0.47 -16.21 10.52
C GLY A 404 -1.31 -16.79 9.38
N MET A 405 -0.79 -17.83 8.74
CA MET A 405 -1.47 -18.54 7.65
C MET A 405 -2.33 -19.69 8.17
N LEU A 406 -3.54 -19.81 7.63
CA LEU A 406 -4.37 -20.99 7.82
C LEU A 406 -3.80 -22.16 6.99
N ARG A 407 -3.62 -23.29 7.66
CA ARG A 407 -3.08 -24.54 7.09
C ARG A 407 -4.09 -25.65 7.23
N ASN A 408 -4.01 -26.66 6.36
CA ASN A 408 -4.81 -27.88 6.57
C ASN A 408 -4.31 -28.68 7.79
N GLU A 409 -5.07 -29.69 8.18
CA GLU A 409 -4.78 -30.60 9.29
C GLU A 409 -3.33 -31.16 9.25
N LYS A 410 -2.83 -31.45 8.04
CA LYS A 410 -1.47 -31.96 7.76
C LYS A 410 -0.40 -30.85 7.73
N GLY A 411 -0.74 -29.60 8.03
CA GLY A 411 0.17 -28.46 8.08
C GLY A 411 0.55 -27.86 6.71
N LYS A 412 -0.05 -28.31 5.60
CA LYS A 412 0.19 -27.71 4.28
C LYS A 412 -0.58 -26.39 4.13
N LYS A 413 0.01 -25.42 3.43
CA LYS A 413 -0.66 -24.17 3.03
C LYS A 413 -1.88 -24.52 2.17
N PHE A 414 -2.98 -23.78 2.35
CA PHE A 414 -4.12 -23.85 1.45
C PHE A 414 -3.74 -23.31 0.06
N SER A 415 -3.96 -24.12 -0.98
CA SER A 415 -3.71 -23.78 -2.37
C SER A 415 -4.82 -24.33 -3.27
N LYS A 416 -5.17 -23.55 -4.31
CA LYS A 416 -6.10 -23.97 -5.37
C LYS A 416 -5.49 -25.03 -6.29
N SER A 417 -4.18 -24.98 -6.56
CA SER A 417 -3.48 -25.97 -7.40
C SER A 417 -3.47 -27.35 -6.75
N ASP A 418 -3.14 -27.37 -5.46
CA ASP A 418 -2.88 -28.60 -4.71
C ASP A 418 -4.16 -29.17 -4.06
N LYS A 419 -5.29 -28.46 -4.24
CA LYS A 419 -6.61 -28.76 -3.63
C LYS A 419 -6.53 -29.05 -2.13
N THR A 420 -5.70 -28.28 -1.41
CA THR A 420 -5.43 -28.47 0.03
C THR A 420 -6.36 -27.69 0.95
N GLY A 421 -7.15 -26.75 0.41
CA GLY A 421 -8.13 -25.95 1.16
C GLY A 421 -9.57 -26.40 0.96
N THR A 422 -10.45 -25.92 1.83
CA THR A 422 -11.91 -26.13 1.81
C THR A 422 -12.60 -24.81 1.47
N ASP A 423 -13.74 -24.85 0.79
CA ASP A 423 -14.52 -23.63 0.55
C ASP A 423 -15.19 -23.17 1.86
N PRO A 424 -15.03 -21.91 2.28
CA PRO A 424 -15.71 -21.41 3.48
C PRO A 424 -17.24 -21.43 3.35
N LEU A 425 -17.82 -21.38 2.14
CA LEU A 425 -19.27 -21.41 1.94
C LEU A 425 -19.86 -22.80 2.23
N GLU A 426 -19.18 -23.89 1.82
CA GLU A 426 -19.56 -25.26 2.16
C GLU A 426 -19.57 -25.46 3.69
N LEU A 427 -18.55 -24.92 4.38
CA LEU A 427 -18.46 -24.95 5.85
C LEU A 427 -19.55 -24.09 6.52
N ILE A 428 -19.91 -22.95 5.94
CA ILE A 428 -21.02 -22.10 6.43
C ILE A 428 -22.35 -22.84 6.30
N GLU A 429 -22.61 -23.52 5.18
CA GLU A 429 -23.82 -24.31 5.00
C GLU A 429 -23.93 -25.46 6.01
N GLN A 430 -22.81 -26.16 6.27
CA GLN A 430 -22.78 -27.33 7.14
C GLN A 430 -22.78 -27.00 8.66
N TYR A 431 -22.17 -25.90 9.08
CA TYR A 431 -21.96 -25.56 10.51
C TYR A 431 -22.47 -24.18 10.95
N GLY A 432 -22.77 -23.28 10.00
CA GLY A 432 -23.15 -21.90 10.27
C GLY A 432 -21.97 -20.93 10.39
N THR A 433 -22.19 -19.68 9.99
CA THR A 433 -21.15 -18.63 9.93
C THR A 433 -20.49 -18.34 11.28
N ASP A 434 -21.24 -18.35 12.37
CA ASP A 434 -20.69 -18.10 13.71
C ASP A 434 -19.76 -19.24 14.17
N ALA A 435 -20.06 -20.49 13.79
CA ALA A 435 -19.18 -21.61 14.07
C ALA A 435 -17.84 -21.45 13.32
N LEU A 436 -17.89 -21.06 12.04
CA LEU A 436 -16.69 -20.76 11.24
C LEU A 436 -15.87 -19.64 11.89
N ARG A 437 -16.48 -18.49 12.22
CA ARG A 437 -15.80 -17.35 12.86
C ARG A 437 -15.12 -17.75 14.17
N LEU A 438 -15.84 -18.43 15.07
CA LEU A 438 -15.30 -18.90 16.35
C LEU A 438 -14.15 -19.91 16.14
N SER A 439 -14.28 -20.84 15.19
CA SER A 439 -13.24 -21.84 14.91
C SER A 439 -11.94 -21.23 14.37
N LEU A 440 -12.03 -20.08 13.69
CA LEU A 440 -10.89 -19.35 13.16
C LEU A 440 -10.23 -18.44 14.20
N LEU A 441 -11.00 -17.88 15.15
CA LEU A 441 -10.52 -16.96 16.16
C LEU A 441 -9.97 -17.66 17.42
N LEU A 442 -10.72 -18.61 18.00
CA LEU A 442 -10.35 -19.27 19.26
C LEU A 442 -9.17 -20.23 19.08
N GLY A 443 -8.30 -20.34 20.08
CA GLY A 443 -7.02 -21.06 19.96
C GLY A 443 -6.10 -20.52 18.86
N THR A 444 -6.11 -19.21 18.54
CA THR A 444 -5.18 -18.62 17.57
C THR A 444 -4.54 -17.31 18.07
N THR A 445 -3.25 -17.14 17.85
CA THR A 445 -2.49 -15.98 18.32
C THR A 445 -1.91 -15.20 17.15
N ALA A 446 -1.80 -13.88 17.29
CA ALA A 446 -1.24 -12.99 16.28
C ALA A 446 0.10 -13.53 15.73
N GLY A 447 0.24 -13.51 14.40
CA GLY A 447 1.44 -13.91 13.68
C GLY A 447 1.72 -15.40 13.58
N ASN A 448 0.99 -16.28 14.26
CA ASN A 448 1.24 -17.72 14.25
C ASN A 448 0.29 -18.44 13.29
N ASP A 449 0.83 -19.37 12.51
CA ASP A 449 0.05 -20.23 11.62
C ASP A 449 -0.89 -21.12 12.45
N SER A 450 -2.11 -21.32 11.97
CA SER A 450 -3.11 -22.17 12.62
C SER A 450 -3.52 -23.33 11.72
N LYS A 451 -3.84 -24.47 12.33
CA LYS A 451 -4.39 -25.63 11.61
C LYS A 451 -5.91 -25.56 11.61
N PHE A 452 -6.48 -25.76 10.43
CA PHE A 452 -7.90 -26.02 10.22
C PHE A 452 -8.17 -27.53 10.23
N TYR A 453 -9.16 -27.95 11.04
CA TYR A 453 -9.65 -29.32 11.11
C TYR A 453 -11.10 -29.34 11.60
N GLU A 454 -11.87 -30.31 11.11
CA GLU A 454 -13.34 -30.33 11.20
C GLU A 454 -13.86 -30.47 12.64
N GLU A 455 -13.11 -31.13 13.54
CA GLU A 455 -13.49 -31.26 14.96
C GLU A 455 -13.55 -29.91 15.68
N LYS A 456 -12.62 -28.99 15.36
CA LYS A 456 -12.64 -27.62 15.89
C LYS A 456 -13.94 -26.91 15.49
N MET A 457 -14.36 -27.10 14.24
CA MET A 457 -15.62 -26.57 13.71
C MET A 457 -16.85 -27.15 14.44
N ARG A 458 -16.88 -28.48 14.64
CA ARG A 458 -17.94 -29.15 15.41
C ARG A 458 -18.03 -28.59 16.83
N GLY A 459 -16.89 -28.37 17.49
CA GLY A 459 -16.81 -27.73 18.80
C GLY A 459 -17.44 -26.33 18.81
N SER A 460 -17.04 -25.46 17.89
CA SER A 460 -17.59 -24.11 17.75
C SER A 460 -19.10 -24.11 17.45
N ARG A 461 -19.61 -25.01 16.59
CA ARG A 461 -21.06 -25.16 16.35
C ARG A 461 -21.80 -25.59 17.62
N ASN A 462 -21.25 -26.55 18.36
CA ASN A 462 -21.85 -27.02 19.60
C ASN A 462 -21.89 -25.91 20.67
N PHE A 463 -20.88 -25.03 20.68
CA PHE A 463 -20.89 -23.82 21.52
C PHE A 463 -22.00 -22.83 21.14
N VAL A 464 -22.14 -22.51 19.84
CA VAL A 464 -23.23 -21.64 19.34
C VAL A 464 -24.60 -22.19 19.77
N ASN A 465 -24.79 -23.51 19.71
CA ASN A 465 -26.00 -24.16 20.21
C ASN A 465 -26.14 -24.07 21.75
N LYS A 466 -25.05 -24.18 22.53
CA LYS A 466 -25.09 -23.97 24.00
C LYS A 466 -25.51 -22.52 24.33
N LEU A 467 -24.96 -21.51 23.64
CA LEU A 467 -25.35 -20.09 23.78
C LEU A 467 -26.83 -19.87 23.46
N TRP A 468 -27.34 -20.48 22.38
CA TRP A 468 -28.76 -20.46 22.03
C TRP A 468 -29.63 -21.08 23.13
N ASN A 469 -29.27 -22.25 23.65
CA ASN A 469 -30.04 -22.95 24.69
C ASN A 469 -30.02 -22.20 26.03
N VAL A 470 -28.89 -21.63 26.43
CA VAL A 470 -28.76 -20.72 27.59
C VAL A 470 -29.73 -19.55 27.45
N SER A 471 -29.73 -18.91 26.28
CA SER A 471 -30.55 -17.72 26.04
C SER A 471 -32.03 -18.06 25.99
N ARG A 472 -32.40 -19.17 25.34
CA ARG A 472 -33.78 -19.68 25.30
C ARG A 472 -34.31 -20.00 26.68
N PHE A 473 -33.50 -20.61 27.55
CA PHE A 473 -33.89 -20.86 28.94
C PHE A 473 -34.20 -19.55 29.67
N ILE A 474 -33.29 -18.57 29.61
CA ILE A 474 -33.48 -17.25 30.22
C ILE A 474 -34.76 -16.56 29.70
N LEU A 475 -34.96 -16.54 28.38
CA LEU A 475 -36.14 -15.93 27.77
C LEU A 475 -37.45 -16.62 28.20
N MET A 476 -37.47 -17.96 28.26
CA MET A 476 -38.65 -18.70 28.70
C MET A 476 -38.97 -18.48 30.18
N SER A 477 -37.96 -18.44 31.06
CA SER A 477 -38.16 -18.17 32.50
C SER A 477 -38.72 -16.77 32.79
N VAL A 478 -38.48 -15.80 31.90
CA VAL A 478 -38.98 -14.41 32.03
C VAL A 478 -40.43 -14.27 31.54
N ASP A 479 -40.90 -15.16 30.66
CA ASP A 479 -42.15 -14.97 29.91
C ASP A 479 -43.40 -15.59 30.55
N GLU A 480 -43.24 -16.31 31.67
CA GLU A 480 -44.37 -16.88 32.42
C GLU A 480 -45.18 -15.80 33.18
N ASP A 481 -44.57 -14.64 33.46
CA ASP A 481 -45.14 -13.57 34.32
C ASP A 481 -45.89 -12.48 33.52
N LYS A 482 -46.95 -12.91 32.80
CA LYS A 482 -47.64 -12.15 31.74
C LYS A 482 -48.15 -10.75 32.10
N GLU A 483 -48.49 -10.46 33.35
CA GLU A 483 -49.00 -9.13 33.75
C GLU A 483 -47.94 -8.02 33.69
N THR A 484 -46.64 -8.36 33.73
CA THR A 484 -45.58 -7.34 33.84
C THR A 484 -45.01 -6.83 32.51
N ARG A 485 -45.38 -7.41 31.36
CA ARG A 485 -44.89 -7.00 30.03
C ARG A 485 -45.11 -5.50 29.76
N ASN A 486 -46.26 -4.94 30.12
CA ASN A 486 -46.60 -3.54 29.83
C ASN A 486 -46.02 -2.50 30.83
N LYS A 487 -45.47 -2.92 31.97
CA LYS A 487 -44.81 -2.02 32.95
C LYS A 487 -43.28 -2.07 32.90
N LYS A 488 -42.70 -3.11 32.28
CA LYS A 488 -41.24 -3.34 32.24
C LYS A 488 -40.54 -2.72 31.01
N GLN A 489 -41.24 -2.11 30.05
CA GLN A 489 -40.60 -1.52 28.86
C GLN A 489 -39.69 -0.32 29.19
N GLU A 490 -40.04 0.51 30.19
CA GLU A 490 -39.25 1.71 30.56
C GLU A 490 -38.04 1.42 31.48
N THR A 491 -37.95 0.22 32.08
CA THR A 491 -37.04 -0.07 33.20
C THR A 491 -36.03 -1.21 32.98
N ARG A 492 -35.91 -1.73 31.75
CA ARG A 492 -34.97 -2.83 31.39
C ARG A 492 -33.47 -2.47 31.49
N GLY A 493 -33.11 -1.25 31.89
CA GLY A 493 -31.74 -0.83 32.20
C GLY A 493 -31.37 -0.91 33.70
N ASP A 494 -32.34 -0.76 34.59
CA ASP A 494 -32.12 -0.69 36.05
C ASP A 494 -32.59 -1.98 36.73
N ALA A 495 -31.75 -3.02 36.68
CA ALA A 495 -31.95 -4.21 37.47
C ALA A 495 -31.93 -3.84 38.97
N ASN A 496 -33.09 -3.94 39.63
CA ASN A 496 -33.25 -3.59 41.05
C ASN A 496 -32.54 -4.63 41.95
N PHE A 497 -31.23 -4.48 42.12
CA PHE A 497 -30.33 -5.38 42.87
C PHE A 497 -30.54 -5.37 44.40
N LYS A 498 -31.79 -5.37 44.86
CA LYS A 498 -32.15 -5.50 46.29
C LYS A 498 -32.20 -6.97 46.67
N ASN A 499 -31.70 -7.29 47.87
CA ASN A 499 -31.72 -8.63 48.47
C ASN A 499 -31.01 -9.72 47.63
N LEU A 500 -29.86 -9.41 47.03
CA LEU A 500 -29.03 -10.38 46.32
C LEU A 500 -28.61 -11.55 47.23
N SER A 501 -28.88 -12.78 46.77
CA SER A 501 -28.35 -14.01 47.38
C SER A 501 -26.84 -14.15 47.15
N LEU A 502 -26.23 -15.19 47.73
CA LEU A 502 -24.81 -15.49 47.51
C LEU A 502 -24.52 -15.80 46.04
N SER A 503 -25.40 -16.56 45.37
CA SER A 503 -25.26 -16.94 43.96
C SER A 503 -25.32 -15.71 43.03
N ASP A 504 -26.18 -14.74 43.36
CA ASP A 504 -26.35 -13.51 42.59
C ASP A 504 -25.13 -12.60 42.66
N LYS A 505 -24.61 -12.38 43.88
CA LYS A 505 -23.39 -11.58 44.09
C LYS A 505 -22.19 -12.19 43.39
N TRP A 506 -22.06 -13.51 43.47
CA TRP A 506 -21.01 -14.23 42.75
C TRP A 506 -21.14 -14.04 41.22
N ILE A 507 -22.26 -14.38 40.59
CA ILE A 507 -22.35 -14.31 39.13
C ILE A 507 -22.25 -12.87 38.58
N LEU A 508 -22.73 -11.87 39.34
CA LEU A 508 -22.58 -10.45 38.99
C LEU A 508 -21.11 -10.02 39.12
N SER A 509 -20.39 -10.48 40.14
CA SER A 509 -18.94 -10.26 40.27
C SER A 509 -18.19 -10.89 39.10
N GLU A 510 -18.47 -12.16 38.78
CA GLU A 510 -17.86 -12.88 37.65
C GLU A 510 -18.14 -12.19 36.31
N LEU A 511 -19.38 -11.75 36.05
CA LEU A 511 -19.72 -11.03 34.83
C LEU A 511 -18.93 -9.73 34.68
N ASN A 512 -18.75 -8.96 35.77
CA ASN A 512 -18.03 -7.70 35.73
C ASN A 512 -16.51 -7.89 35.59
N ILE A 513 -15.95 -8.94 36.20
CA ILE A 513 -14.56 -9.39 35.94
C ILE A 513 -14.39 -9.75 34.47
N VAL A 514 -15.32 -10.53 33.90
CA VAL A 514 -15.28 -10.95 32.49
C VAL A 514 -15.43 -9.77 31.54
N ILE A 515 -16.34 -8.82 31.80
CA ILE A 515 -16.44 -7.58 31.01
C ILE A 515 -15.08 -6.86 31.00
N ARG A 516 -14.42 -6.71 32.16
CA ARG A 516 -13.13 -6.03 32.28
C ARG A 516 -12.02 -6.77 31.52
N GLU A 517 -11.89 -8.09 31.71
CA GLU A 517 -10.84 -8.90 31.08
C GLU A 517 -11.01 -9.00 29.56
N VAL A 518 -12.26 -9.18 29.10
CA VAL A 518 -12.57 -9.27 27.67
C VAL A 518 -12.38 -7.92 26.98
N THR A 519 -12.78 -6.81 27.61
CA THR A 519 -12.50 -5.47 27.08
C THR A 519 -11.00 -5.25 26.93
N LYS A 520 -10.23 -5.50 27.99
CA LYS A 520 -8.77 -5.39 27.95
C LYS A 520 -8.14 -6.28 26.87
N ALA A 521 -8.59 -7.54 26.75
CA ALA A 521 -8.07 -8.45 25.74
C ALA A 521 -8.45 -8.02 24.30
N MET A 522 -9.60 -7.38 24.09
CA MET A 522 -9.95 -6.78 22.79
C MET A 522 -9.08 -5.56 22.47
N ASP A 523 -8.86 -4.68 23.45
CA ASP A 523 -8.00 -3.49 23.31
C ASP A 523 -6.52 -3.86 23.04
N GLU A 524 -6.04 -4.97 23.63
CA GLU A 524 -4.69 -5.53 23.39
C GLU A 524 -4.62 -6.47 22.15
N PHE A 525 -5.66 -6.51 21.31
CA PHE A 525 -5.81 -7.40 20.14
C PHE A 525 -5.66 -8.91 20.41
N GLN A 526 -5.84 -9.34 21.67
CA GLN A 526 -5.82 -10.74 22.13
C GLN A 526 -7.19 -11.42 21.91
N PHE A 527 -7.71 -11.38 20.69
CA PHE A 527 -9.08 -11.84 20.36
C PHE A 527 -9.39 -13.28 20.81
N SER A 528 -8.42 -14.20 20.69
CA SER A 528 -8.58 -15.60 21.15
C SER A 528 -8.79 -15.69 22.65
N ARG A 529 -7.99 -14.96 23.43
CA ARG A 529 -8.11 -14.88 24.89
C ARG A 529 -9.45 -14.28 25.31
N ALA A 530 -9.85 -13.18 24.66
CA ALA A 530 -11.16 -12.55 24.89
C ALA A 530 -12.30 -13.57 24.69
N GLY A 531 -12.27 -14.32 23.58
CA GLY A 531 -13.27 -15.35 23.30
C GLY A 531 -13.20 -16.59 24.21
N GLU A 532 -12.00 -16.98 24.67
CA GLU A 532 -11.79 -18.08 25.63
C GLU A 532 -12.32 -17.72 27.03
N THR A 533 -12.04 -16.51 27.54
CA THR A 533 -12.61 -15.99 28.79
C THR A 533 -14.15 -15.92 28.73
N LEU A 534 -14.71 -15.49 27.59
CA LEU A 534 -16.17 -15.53 27.38
C LEU A 534 -16.73 -16.95 27.33
N TYR A 535 -16.03 -17.87 26.67
CA TYR A 535 -16.42 -19.28 26.56
C TYR A 535 -16.52 -19.91 27.95
N GLU A 536 -15.48 -19.72 28.77
CA GLU A 536 -15.44 -20.20 30.16
C GLU A 536 -16.63 -19.64 30.95
N PHE A 537 -16.81 -18.31 31.00
CA PHE A 537 -17.94 -17.71 31.72
C PHE A 537 -19.30 -18.23 31.26
N THR A 538 -19.52 -18.29 29.94
CA THR A 538 -20.80 -18.73 29.36
C THR A 538 -21.13 -20.17 29.73
N TRP A 539 -20.12 -21.06 29.68
CA TRP A 539 -20.32 -22.48 29.90
C TRP A 539 -20.19 -22.86 31.37
N THR A 540 -19.02 -22.66 31.95
CA THR A 540 -18.65 -23.23 33.25
C THR A 540 -19.18 -22.43 34.44
N LYS A 541 -19.46 -21.14 34.28
CA LYS A 541 -19.96 -20.26 35.37
C LYS A 541 -21.47 -20.03 35.26
N LEU A 542 -21.94 -19.49 34.13
CA LEU A 542 -23.35 -19.22 33.90
C LEU A 542 -24.16 -20.51 33.75
N ALA A 543 -23.87 -21.32 32.74
CA ALA A 543 -24.75 -22.44 32.38
C ALA A 543 -24.67 -23.62 33.36
N ASP A 544 -23.48 -23.98 33.83
CA ASP A 544 -23.29 -25.19 34.66
C ASP A 544 -23.56 -24.96 36.16
N TRP A 545 -23.60 -23.70 36.62
CA TRP A 545 -23.98 -23.33 38.00
C TRP A 545 -25.17 -22.38 38.07
N TYR A 546 -25.04 -21.13 37.61
CA TYR A 546 -26.05 -20.11 37.93
C TYR A 546 -27.44 -20.42 37.35
N LEU A 547 -27.53 -20.95 36.13
CA LEU A 547 -28.80 -21.39 35.54
C LEU A 547 -29.39 -22.63 36.22
N GLU A 548 -28.59 -23.49 36.84
CA GLU A 548 -29.12 -24.61 37.62
C GLU A 548 -29.62 -24.16 39.00
N ILE A 549 -29.01 -23.11 39.57
CA ILE A 549 -29.45 -22.47 40.82
C ILE A 549 -30.75 -21.68 40.60
N SER A 550 -30.88 -20.96 39.48
CA SER A 550 -32.09 -20.19 39.16
C SER A 550 -33.34 -21.05 38.87
N LYS A 551 -33.20 -22.38 38.82
CA LYS A 551 -34.33 -23.35 38.80
C LYS A 551 -34.85 -23.69 40.20
N VAL A 552 -34.25 -23.14 41.25
CA VAL A 552 -34.57 -23.38 42.66
C VAL A 552 -34.83 -22.05 43.38
N GLU A 553 -33.95 -21.08 43.19
CA GLU A 553 -34.10 -19.75 43.77
C GLU A 553 -34.99 -18.86 42.89
N THR A 554 -36.04 -18.27 43.46
CA THR A 554 -37.00 -17.39 42.77
C THR A 554 -36.48 -15.95 42.60
N GLY A 555 -37.11 -15.18 41.69
CA GLY A 555 -36.87 -13.74 41.57
C GLY A 555 -35.60 -13.35 40.81
N LYS A 556 -35.12 -14.22 39.91
CA LYS A 556 -33.84 -14.07 39.20
C LYS A 556 -33.94 -13.34 37.86
N ASP A 557 -35.16 -13.13 37.36
CA ASP A 557 -35.48 -12.65 36.01
C ASP A 557 -34.66 -11.41 35.61
N GLY A 558 -34.64 -10.37 36.45
CA GLY A 558 -33.92 -9.13 36.17
C GLY A 558 -32.39 -9.33 36.09
N ILE A 559 -31.85 -10.26 36.88
CA ILE A 559 -30.42 -10.60 36.88
C ILE A 559 -30.09 -11.44 35.64
N LEU A 560 -30.93 -12.42 35.28
CA LEU A 560 -30.76 -13.23 34.08
C LEU A 560 -30.85 -12.39 32.79
N ILE A 561 -31.81 -11.45 32.72
CA ILE A 561 -31.90 -10.47 31.63
C ILE A 561 -30.64 -9.60 31.57
N TYR A 562 -30.17 -9.08 32.71
CA TYR A 562 -28.96 -8.25 32.77
C TYR A 562 -27.71 -9.01 32.32
N ILE A 563 -27.54 -10.26 32.77
CA ILE A 563 -26.45 -11.14 32.32
C ILE A 563 -26.54 -11.37 30.82
N LEU A 564 -27.70 -11.81 30.30
CA LEU A 564 -27.90 -12.10 28.89
C LEU A 564 -27.63 -10.86 28.02
N THR A 565 -28.14 -9.69 28.41
CA THR A 565 -27.95 -8.41 27.72
C THR A 565 -26.47 -8.06 27.54
N ASN A 566 -25.66 -8.21 28.59
CA ASN A 566 -24.22 -7.94 28.53
C ASN A 566 -23.49 -9.04 27.77
N LEU A 567 -23.85 -10.30 27.99
CA LEU A 567 -23.22 -11.46 27.36
C LEU A 567 -23.38 -11.46 25.83
N LEU A 568 -24.56 -11.08 25.32
CA LEU A 568 -24.80 -10.93 23.88
C LEU A 568 -23.90 -9.86 23.27
N LYS A 569 -23.76 -8.70 23.91
CA LYS A 569 -22.86 -7.61 23.45
C LYS A 569 -21.41 -8.06 23.38
N LEU A 570 -20.93 -8.80 24.38
CA LEU A 570 -19.56 -9.33 24.40
C LEU A 570 -19.32 -10.39 23.32
N TRP A 571 -20.31 -11.25 23.05
CA TRP A 571 -20.20 -12.27 22.00
C TRP A 571 -20.38 -11.75 20.57
N HIS A 572 -21.03 -10.61 20.38
CA HIS A 572 -21.42 -10.11 19.06
C HIS A 572 -20.24 -9.95 18.05
N PRO A 573 -19.04 -9.46 18.42
CA PRO A 573 -17.90 -9.42 17.51
C PRO A 573 -17.46 -10.80 17.00
N PHE A 574 -17.69 -11.86 17.78
CA PHE A 574 -17.31 -13.23 17.46
C PHE A 574 -18.40 -13.96 16.70
N ALA A 575 -19.62 -13.93 17.22
CA ALA A 575 -20.79 -14.69 16.75
C ALA A 575 -21.99 -13.75 16.44
N PRO A 576 -21.88 -12.88 15.43
CA PRO A 576 -22.86 -11.81 15.21
C PRO A 576 -24.26 -12.30 14.85
N PHE A 577 -24.42 -13.44 14.15
CA PHE A 577 -25.74 -13.84 13.62
C PHE A 577 -26.66 -14.41 14.71
N VAL A 578 -26.17 -15.36 15.50
CA VAL A 578 -26.91 -15.96 16.62
C VAL A 578 -27.18 -14.92 17.71
N THR A 579 -26.22 -14.03 18.01
CA THR A 579 -26.38 -13.01 19.05
C THR A 579 -27.40 -11.95 18.66
N GLU A 580 -27.40 -11.48 17.41
CA GLU A 580 -28.43 -10.57 16.88
C GLU A 580 -29.82 -11.24 16.87
N THR A 581 -29.90 -12.53 16.50
CA THR A 581 -31.17 -13.30 16.53
C THR A 581 -31.74 -13.42 17.93
N ILE A 582 -30.90 -13.74 18.93
CA ILE A 582 -31.32 -13.81 20.34
C ILE A 582 -31.68 -12.40 20.86
N TRP A 583 -30.91 -11.38 20.49
CA TRP A 583 -31.17 -10.00 20.88
C TRP A 583 -32.54 -9.53 20.41
N GLN A 584 -32.93 -9.86 19.17
CA GLN A 584 -34.27 -9.55 18.64
C GLN A 584 -35.41 -10.32 19.34
N GLN A 585 -35.13 -11.43 20.03
CA GLN A 585 -36.12 -12.08 20.90
C GLN A 585 -36.21 -11.39 22.28
N LEU A 586 -35.08 -10.92 22.81
CA LEU A 586 -35.00 -10.22 24.09
C LEU A 586 -35.58 -8.80 24.01
N MET A 587 -35.24 -8.08 22.94
CA MET A 587 -35.63 -6.71 22.63
C MET A 587 -36.23 -6.67 21.22
N PRO A 588 -37.51 -7.07 21.04
CA PRO A 588 -38.16 -7.07 19.73
C PRO A 588 -38.16 -5.68 19.09
N LEU A 589 -37.66 -5.61 17.86
CA LEU A 589 -37.90 -4.47 16.99
C LEU A 589 -39.39 -4.42 16.65
N GLU A 590 -40.06 -3.31 16.92
CA GLU A 590 -41.41 -3.05 16.42
C GLU A 590 -41.35 -2.81 14.90
N LEU A 591 -41.40 -3.92 14.16
CA LEU A 591 -41.63 -3.93 12.72
C LEU A 591 -43.14 -3.83 12.46
N PRO A 592 -43.63 -2.92 11.60
CA PRO A 592 -45.01 -3.00 11.14
C PRO A 592 -45.27 -4.33 10.40
N ALA A 593 -46.47 -4.92 10.51
CA ALA A 593 -46.89 -6.15 9.79
C ALA A 593 -46.77 -5.98 8.25
N ARG A 594 -46.61 -7.03 7.42
CA ARG A 594 -46.32 -6.93 5.94
C ARG A 594 -47.51 -6.36 5.14
N ALA A 595 -47.41 -6.13 3.82
CA ALA A 595 -48.50 -5.58 3.00
C ALA A 595 -48.53 -6.31 1.65
N GLY A 596 -49.66 -6.78 1.13
CA GLY A 596 -51.00 -6.95 1.73
C GLY A 596 -51.12 -8.10 2.75
N ASP A 597 -50.30 -8.07 3.79
CA ASP A 597 -50.75 -8.20 5.19
C ASP A 597 -51.21 -6.74 5.60
N SER A 598 -51.07 -6.21 6.82
CA SER A 598 -51.34 -4.76 7.08
C SER A 598 -50.15 -3.88 7.58
N ARG A 599 -49.15 -3.56 6.73
CA ARG A 599 -48.18 -2.45 6.96
C ARG A 599 -48.92 -1.11 6.82
N PRO A 600 -48.64 -0.11 7.68
CA PRO A 600 -48.68 1.29 7.29
C PRO A 600 -47.62 1.59 6.20
N GLN A 601 -47.92 2.49 5.28
CA GLN A 601 -46.92 2.98 4.31
C GLN A 601 -45.86 3.83 5.01
N GLY A 602 -44.62 3.32 5.08
CA GLY A 602 -43.48 4.02 5.65
C GLY A 602 -42.40 3.05 6.12
N ARG A 603 -41.13 3.34 5.86
CA ARG A 603 -40.01 2.67 6.54
C ARG A 603 -39.89 3.33 7.92
N PRO A 604 -40.08 2.64 9.05
CA PRO A 604 -40.07 3.27 10.37
C PRO A 604 -38.75 3.98 10.64
N GLU A 605 -38.78 5.11 11.35
CA GLU A 605 -37.58 5.80 11.80
C GLU A 605 -36.69 4.89 12.67
N ALA A 606 -37.28 3.97 13.44
CA ALA A 606 -36.54 2.94 14.20
C ALA A 606 -35.69 1.98 13.31
N LEU A 607 -36.12 1.74 12.06
CA LEU A 607 -35.40 0.94 11.07
C LEU A 607 -34.35 1.77 10.31
N ALA A 608 -34.49 3.09 10.30
CA ALA A 608 -33.50 4.03 9.78
C ALA A 608 -32.44 4.44 10.83
N SER A 609 -32.79 4.44 12.11
CA SER A 609 -31.89 4.77 13.24
C SER A 609 -31.08 3.57 13.73
N GLY A 610 -31.52 2.34 13.42
CA GLY A 610 -30.88 1.10 13.83
C GLY A 610 -30.94 0.80 15.34
N GLN A 611 -31.59 1.65 16.14
CA GLN A 611 -31.43 1.74 17.60
C GLN A 611 -31.76 0.46 18.39
N GLY A 612 -32.51 -0.48 17.82
CA GLY A 612 -32.82 -1.78 18.43
C GLY A 612 -31.93 -2.95 17.98
N LEU A 613 -31.00 -2.76 17.03
CA LEU A 613 -30.04 -3.81 16.63
C LEU A 613 -28.95 -3.97 17.69
N LEU A 614 -28.40 -5.18 17.86
CA LEU A 614 -27.27 -5.44 18.75
C LEU A 614 -26.00 -4.75 18.25
N MET A 615 -25.78 -4.76 16.92
CA MET A 615 -24.57 -4.21 16.29
C MET A 615 -24.29 -2.72 16.55
N VAL A 616 -25.30 -1.93 16.98
CA VAL A 616 -25.15 -0.50 17.31
C VAL A 616 -25.14 -0.22 18.82
N GLN A 617 -25.26 -1.24 19.66
CA GLN A 617 -25.32 -1.05 21.10
C GLN A 617 -23.95 -0.66 21.67
N LYS A 618 -23.97 0.15 22.73
CA LYS A 618 -22.76 0.46 23.50
C LYS A 618 -22.17 -0.82 24.10
N TRP A 619 -20.87 -1.02 23.89
CA TRP A 619 -20.05 -2.02 24.59
C TRP A 619 -20.27 -1.92 26.11
N PRO A 620 -20.39 -3.04 26.83
CA PRO A 620 -20.64 -3.04 28.26
C PRO A 620 -19.45 -2.45 29.03
N LYS A 621 -19.74 -1.89 30.20
CA LYS A 621 -18.73 -1.41 31.16
C LYS A 621 -18.90 -2.17 32.46
N ALA A 622 -17.79 -2.58 33.08
CA ALA A 622 -17.82 -3.21 34.38
C ALA A 622 -18.28 -2.19 35.44
N ASP A 623 -19.22 -2.58 36.30
CA ASP A 623 -19.53 -1.89 37.55
C ASP A 623 -18.68 -2.53 38.66
N GLU A 624 -17.61 -1.82 39.04
CA GLU A 624 -16.71 -2.24 40.12
C GLU A 624 -17.42 -2.40 41.47
N LYS A 625 -18.63 -1.83 41.66
CA LYS A 625 -19.44 -2.04 42.89
C LYS A 625 -20.09 -3.42 42.97
N LEU A 626 -20.23 -4.11 41.83
CA LEU A 626 -20.78 -5.46 41.76
C LEU A 626 -19.69 -6.54 41.89
N ILE A 627 -18.41 -6.17 41.93
CA ILE A 627 -17.29 -7.09 42.16
C ILE A 627 -17.14 -7.32 43.66
N ASP A 628 -17.61 -8.48 44.13
CA ASP A 628 -17.60 -8.89 45.54
C ASP A 628 -16.71 -10.13 45.72
N ALA A 629 -15.41 -9.89 45.88
CA ALA A 629 -14.41 -10.94 46.12
C ALA A 629 -14.70 -11.78 47.38
N LYS A 630 -15.44 -11.26 48.36
CA LYS A 630 -15.81 -12.00 49.57
C LYS A 630 -16.93 -12.98 49.28
N SER A 631 -17.99 -12.54 48.58
CA SER A 631 -19.06 -13.44 48.13
C SER A 631 -18.54 -14.47 47.13
N ALA A 632 -17.60 -14.11 46.25
CA ALA A 632 -16.96 -15.07 45.36
C ALA A 632 -16.20 -16.18 46.12
N ALA A 633 -15.31 -15.83 47.06
CA ALA A 633 -14.58 -16.79 47.88
C ALA A 633 -15.46 -17.60 48.85
N GLU A 634 -16.69 -17.14 49.15
CA GLU A 634 -17.70 -17.91 49.88
C GLU A 634 -18.49 -18.85 48.95
N PHE A 635 -18.74 -18.45 47.70
CA PHE A 635 -19.36 -19.30 46.68
C PHE A 635 -18.42 -20.39 46.14
N GLU A 636 -17.12 -20.14 46.02
CA GLU A 636 -16.12 -21.17 45.68
C GLU A 636 -16.17 -22.37 46.65
N LYS A 637 -16.36 -22.11 47.96
CA LYS A 637 -16.53 -23.16 48.99
C LYS A 637 -17.84 -23.92 48.82
N PHE A 638 -18.89 -23.26 48.34
CA PHE A 638 -20.15 -23.93 47.98
C PHE A 638 -19.96 -24.84 46.76
N GLN A 639 -19.23 -24.38 45.73
CA GLN A 639 -18.89 -25.20 44.56
C GLN A 639 -17.99 -26.38 44.95
N GLU A 640 -17.01 -26.19 45.83
CA GLU A 640 -16.14 -27.24 46.38
C GLU A 640 -17.00 -28.33 47.07
N LEU A 641 -17.94 -27.94 47.94
CA LEU A 641 -18.82 -28.86 48.66
C LEU A 641 -19.71 -29.67 47.69
N VAL A 642 -20.41 -29.01 46.77
CA VAL A 642 -21.28 -29.67 45.79
C VAL A 642 -20.48 -30.58 44.86
N THR A 643 -19.29 -30.17 44.44
CA THR A 643 -18.39 -30.99 43.59
C THR A 643 -17.87 -32.20 44.36
N THR A 644 -17.53 -32.04 45.65
CA THR A 644 -17.12 -33.16 46.51
C THR A 644 -18.25 -34.20 46.64
N ILE A 645 -19.50 -33.77 46.84
CA ILE A 645 -20.67 -34.66 46.87
C ILE A 645 -20.81 -35.39 45.52
N ARG A 646 -20.73 -34.67 44.39
CA ARG A 646 -20.82 -35.26 43.04
C ARG A 646 -19.72 -36.28 42.75
N ASN A 647 -18.47 -35.98 43.12
CA ASN A 647 -17.34 -36.88 42.94
C ASN A 647 -17.52 -38.16 43.77
N LYS A 648 -17.88 -38.03 45.06
CA LYS A 648 -18.10 -39.17 45.95
C LYS A 648 -19.28 -40.06 45.52
N ARG A 649 -20.28 -39.49 44.84
CA ARG A 649 -21.33 -40.26 44.15
C ARG A 649 -20.76 -41.05 42.97
N ALA A 650 -19.93 -40.43 42.12
CA ALA A 650 -19.30 -41.10 40.98
C ALA A 650 -18.35 -42.23 41.45
N ASP A 651 -17.52 -41.98 42.47
CA ASP A 651 -16.62 -42.98 43.08
C ASP A 651 -17.40 -44.22 43.56
N LYS A 652 -18.55 -43.99 44.20
CA LYS A 652 -19.46 -45.04 44.69
C LYS A 652 -20.41 -45.58 43.61
N LYS A 653 -20.32 -45.11 42.36
CA LYS A 653 -21.18 -45.48 41.22
C LYS A 653 -22.68 -45.31 41.49
N ILE A 654 -23.04 -44.27 42.25
CA ILE A 654 -24.42 -43.95 42.62
C ILE A 654 -25.13 -43.30 41.42
N GLU A 655 -26.30 -43.82 41.06
CA GLU A 655 -27.06 -43.37 39.89
C GLU A 655 -27.38 -41.87 39.97
N PRO A 656 -27.20 -41.06 38.89
CA PRO A 656 -27.33 -39.60 38.98
C PRO A 656 -28.68 -39.04 39.45
N ARG A 657 -29.74 -39.86 39.43
CA ARG A 657 -31.10 -39.49 39.90
C ARG A 657 -31.38 -39.85 41.35
N GLU A 658 -30.61 -40.75 41.94
CA GLU A 658 -30.81 -41.25 43.30
C GLU A 658 -30.52 -40.15 44.33
N ILE A 659 -31.39 -39.98 45.33
CA ILE A 659 -31.18 -39.01 46.42
C ILE A 659 -30.48 -39.73 47.57
N ILE A 660 -29.31 -39.24 47.98
CA ILE A 660 -28.52 -39.82 49.07
C ILE A 660 -28.55 -38.94 50.32
N LYS A 661 -28.47 -39.54 51.50
CA LYS A 661 -28.24 -38.79 52.74
C LYS A 661 -26.76 -38.41 52.87
N VAL A 662 -26.50 -37.18 53.31
CA VAL A 662 -25.15 -36.62 53.47
C VAL A 662 -25.01 -35.92 54.81
N GLY A 663 -24.07 -36.38 55.63
CA GLY A 663 -23.63 -35.70 56.84
C GLY A 663 -22.48 -34.75 56.53
N VAL A 664 -22.71 -33.43 56.69
CA VAL A 664 -21.64 -32.43 56.56
C VAL A 664 -21.06 -32.14 57.95
N LYS A 665 -19.82 -32.58 58.19
CA LYS A 665 -19.10 -32.33 59.46
C LYS A 665 -18.90 -30.83 59.65
N SER A 666 -19.62 -30.23 60.60
CA SER A 666 -19.76 -28.77 60.73
C SER A 666 -18.44 -28.10 61.12
N GLY A 667 -17.85 -27.41 60.16
CA GLY A 667 -16.66 -26.58 60.28
C GLY A 667 -16.65 -25.53 59.18
N LYS A 668 -15.81 -25.71 58.15
CA LYS A 668 -15.68 -24.76 57.03
C LYS A 668 -16.97 -24.47 56.24
N TYR A 669 -17.98 -25.33 56.32
CA TYR A 669 -19.23 -25.22 55.54
C TYR A 669 -20.48 -24.89 56.36
N GLU A 670 -20.41 -24.72 57.69
CA GLU A 670 -21.62 -24.66 58.52
C GLU A 670 -22.57 -23.50 58.14
N LYS A 671 -22.01 -22.32 57.84
CA LYS A 671 -22.78 -21.16 57.37
C LYS A 671 -23.43 -21.39 56.01
N LEU A 672 -22.72 -22.04 55.09
CA LEU A 672 -23.23 -22.37 53.75
C LEU A 672 -24.37 -23.39 53.84
N VAL A 673 -24.21 -24.46 54.61
CA VAL A 673 -25.27 -25.46 54.81
C VAL A 673 -26.53 -24.81 55.40
N LYS A 674 -26.38 -23.95 56.42
CA LYS A 674 -27.53 -23.23 57.02
C LYS A 674 -28.19 -22.23 56.06
N GLY A 675 -27.41 -21.53 55.22
CA GLY A 675 -27.92 -20.47 54.34
C GLY A 675 -28.33 -20.93 52.92
N GLN A 676 -27.94 -22.12 52.48
CA GLN A 676 -28.07 -22.59 51.09
C GLN A 676 -28.54 -24.06 50.97
N LYS A 677 -29.06 -24.68 52.05
CA LYS A 677 -29.45 -26.10 52.14
C LYS A 677 -30.12 -26.64 50.86
N GLY A 678 -31.27 -26.08 50.47
CA GLY A 678 -32.05 -26.57 49.33
C GLY A 678 -31.33 -26.49 47.97
N VAL A 679 -30.40 -25.54 47.80
CA VAL A 679 -29.60 -25.40 46.57
C VAL A 679 -28.50 -26.48 46.54
N ILE A 680 -27.84 -26.74 47.68
CA ILE A 680 -26.85 -27.82 47.81
C ILE A 680 -27.53 -29.18 47.57
N GLU A 681 -28.68 -29.42 48.20
CA GLU A 681 -29.48 -30.64 48.07
C GLU A 681 -29.89 -30.91 46.62
N ARG A 682 -30.35 -29.87 45.90
CA ARG A 682 -30.70 -29.99 44.47
C ARG A 682 -29.49 -30.31 43.60
N LEU A 683 -28.39 -29.57 43.74
CA LEU A 683 -27.22 -29.68 42.86
C LEU A 683 -26.37 -30.92 43.16
N GLY A 684 -26.29 -31.34 44.42
CA GLY A 684 -25.61 -32.56 44.88
C GLY A 684 -26.48 -33.82 44.80
N ARG A 685 -27.80 -33.68 44.55
CA ARG A 685 -28.80 -34.75 44.58
C ARG A 685 -28.78 -35.49 45.92
N CYS A 686 -28.82 -34.74 47.01
CA CYS A 686 -28.73 -35.26 48.36
C CYS A 686 -29.76 -34.64 49.30
N GLU A 687 -29.93 -35.26 50.47
CA GLU A 687 -30.61 -34.73 51.65
C GLU A 687 -29.54 -34.49 52.72
N ILE A 688 -29.43 -33.28 53.25
CA ILE A 688 -28.44 -32.96 54.29
C ILE A 688 -29.01 -33.32 55.66
N ALA A 689 -28.40 -34.31 56.30
CA ALA A 689 -28.82 -34.84 57.59
C ALA A 689 -28.46 -33.89 58.75
N GLU A 690 -29.42 -33.63 59.63
CA GLU A 690 -29.21 -32.84 60.86
C GLU A 690 -28.56 -33.70 61.96
N LYS A 691 -27.24 -33.87 61.83
CA LYS A 691 -26.36 -34.77 62.61
C LYS A 691 -26.62 -36.26 62.36
N GLY A 692 -25.54 -37.05 62.46
CA GLY A 692 -25.62 -38.48 62.76
C GLY A 692 -24.99 -39.41 61.73
N GLU A 693 -25.32 -39.26 60.44
CA GLU A 693 -25.04 -40.33 59.46
C GLU A 693 -24.34 -39.86 58.17
N ILE A 694 -23.37 -40.69 57.75
CA ILE A 694 -22.51 -40.59 56.55
C ILE A 694 -21.56 -39.38 56.55
N GLU A 695 -20.34 -39.60 57.06
CA GLU A 695 -19.19 -38.75 56.71
C GLU A 695 -18.83 -38.91 55.22
N ILE A 696 -18.48 -37.80 54.57
CA ILE A 696 -17.92 -37.74 53.21
C ILE A 696 -16.40 -37.61 53.26
#